data_AF-A0AA39VM21-F1
#
_entry.id   AF-A0AA39VM21-F1
#
_cell.length_a   1.000
_cell.length_b   1.000
_cell.length_c   1.000
_cell.angle_alpha   90.00
_cell.angle_beta   90.00
_cell.angle_gamma   90.00
#
_symmetry.space_group_name_H-M   'P 1'
#
loop_
_entity.id
_entity.type
_entity.pdbx_description
1 polymer ?
#
loop_
_entity_poly.entity_id
_entity_poly.type
_entity_poly.pdbx_seq_one_letter_code
_entity_poly.pdbx_strand_id
1 'polypeptide(L)'
;MSKGHTIPLLHLAHLLLRLPRVAVTVFTTPANRPFISNFLVNTTASIIDLPFPENVAGIPPGIESTDKLPSISLFVPLARATKLMQPDFERAVQDMPRVSFLVSDGFLWWTLESATKFGFPRFVFYGMNNYSSCVSRSVGVNRTLLTGPKSDDELITVTGFPWIKVTRNDFDPIFKNAEPKGPLFELFMDQVIASSNSHGTIVNSFYELEPVFVEHLNREAKPKAWCVGPLCLADPPRAQLQKPTWIQWLDQKLEQGSSVLYVAFGTQAEISLEQLKEISSGLEESNVNFLEEVKCEEQAIKENMGSTSIPCEFSHHVILFPFMSKGHTIPLLHLAHLLLRLPRVAVTVFTTPANRPFISNFLVNTSASIIDLPFPENVAGIPPGIESTDKLPSISLYVPLARATKLMQPDFERAVQDIPRVSFLVSDGFLWWTLESATKFGFPRFVFYGMNNYSSCVSRSVRVNHTLLDGPKSDDELITVTGFPWIKVTRNDFDPVFTDAEPKGPPFELFMDHVIATSNSYGMIVNSFYELEPVFVEHRNREAKPKAWCVGPLCLADPPRIQLQKPTWIQWLDRKLEQGSSVLYVAFGTQADISPEQLKEISSGLEESNVNFLWVIRNKESELGDGFEERVKDRGHTIPLLHLAHLLLRLPRVAVTVFTTPANRPFISNFLVNTSASIIDLPFPENVAGIPPGIESTDKLPSISLYVPLARATKLMQPDFERAVQDMPRVSFLVSDGFLWWTLESATKFGFPRFVFFGMNNYSSCVSRSVRVNRTLLDGPNSDDELITVTGFPWIKVTRNDFDPVFTDAEPKGPPFELFMDQVIATSNSYGMIVNSFYELEPVFFEHRNREAKPKAWCVGPLCLADPPRIQLQKPKWIQWLDRKLEQGSSVLYVAFGTQADISPEQLKEISSGLEESNVNFLWVIRNKESELGDGFEERVKDRGIVVREEGPMTEIVYDRCHPGFTYGIRDQHIDWMVFWETRSRQTEYGDGLSESLISKSSLQKPFLSKGSIDKGIQGKWQRKGINWSRKEKLGLHGEESRKSCGKRKIDMVAKSGISRGKKMRSLSISIDLEVGNSGEKVNTVLINNQEVNGIDYVVEVTSNFVSPAEIVALEAELSVDRSL
;
A
#
# COMPACT_ATOMS: atom_id res chain seq x y z
N MET A 1 -31.50 -23.48 14.30
CA MET A 1 -31.41 -22.80 12.98
C MET A 1 -30.62 -23.67 12.01
N SER A 2 -30.63 -23.37 10.70
CA SER A 2 -29.90 -24.19 9.72
C SER A 2 -28.39 -24.16 9.92
N LYS A 3 -27.68 -25.22 9.56
CA LYS A 3 -26.20 -25.20 9.46
C LYS A 3 -25.71 -24.14 8.48
N GLY A 4 -26.45 -23.91 7.38
CA GLY A 4 -26.12 -22.89 6.37
C GLY A 4 -26.03 -21.47 6.95
N HIS A 5 -26.88 -21.12 7.90
CA HIS A 5 -26.83 -19.81 8.59
C HIS A 5 -25.94 -19.86 9.85
N THR A 6 -25.93 -20.99 10.55
CA THR A 6 -25.19 -21.15 11.82
C THR A 6 -23.67 -21.18 11.60
N ILE A 7 -23.17 -21.88 10.58
CA ILE A 7 -21.72 -22.01 10.33
C ILE A 7 -21.04 -20.64 10.08
N PRO A 8 -21.57 -19.75 9.20
CA PRO A 8 -21.04 -18.39 9.08
C PRO A 8 -21.05 -17.59 10.39
N LEU A 9 -22.10 -17.70 11.22
CA LEU A 9 -22.13 -17.03 12.53
C LEU A 9 -21.05 -17.55 13.50
N LEU A 10 -20.70 -18.83 13.45
CA LEU A 10 -19.62 -19.40 14.25
C LEU A 10 -18.23 -18.97 13.75
N HIS A 11 -18.05 -18.85 12.44
CA HIS A 11 -16.85 -18.25 11.86
C HIS A 11 -16.71 -16.76 12.25
N LEU A 12 -17.81 -16.00 12.27
CA LEU A 12 -17.82 -14.61 12.75
C LEU A 12 -17.45 -14.53 14.24
N ALA A 13 -17.92 -15.47 15.07
CA ALA A 13 -17.48 -15.59 16.47
C ALA A 13 -15.97 -15.83 16.60
N HIS A 14 -15.39 -16.72 15.77
CA HIS A 14 -13.93 -16.92 15.69
C HIS A 14 -13.16 -15.65 15.30
N LEU A 15 -13.67 -14.85 14.36
CA LEU A 15 -13.05 -13.56 14.01
C LEU A 15 -13.14 -12.54 15.15
N LEU A 16 -14.31 -12.41 15.79
CA LEU A 16 -14.51 -11.48 16.90
C LEU A 16 -13.61 -11.80 18.10
N LEU A 17 -13.36 -13.07 18.39
CA LEU A 17 -12.45 -13.51 19.46
C LEU A 17 -10.95 -13.24 19.17
N ARG A 18 -10.58 -12.86 17.95
CA ARG A 18 -9.21 -12.39 17.65
C ARG A 18 -8.98 -10.93 18.07
N LEU A 19 -10.05 -10.19 18.39
CA LEU A 19 -9.96 -8.78 18.77
C LEU A 19 -9.66 -8.65 20.27
N PRO A 20 -8.66 -7.84 20.67
CA PRO A 20 -8.29 -7.70 22.07
C PRO A 20 -9.43 -7.06 22.89
N ARG A 21 -9.71 -7.63 24.06
CA ARG A 21 -10.79 -7.23 24.99
C ARG A 21 -12.22 -7.47 24.47
N VAL A 22 -12.40 -8.23 23.40
CA VAL A 22 -13.73 -8.74 22.99
C VAL A 22 -13.99 -10.08 23.68
N ALA A 23 -15.18 -10.25 24.23
CA ALA A 23 -15.70 -11.54 24.71
C ALA A 23 -16.96 -11.88 23.91
N VAL A 24 -17.10 -13.15 23.51
CA VAL A 24 -18.26 -13.62 22.73
C VAL A 24 -19.03 -14.65 23.56
N THR A 25 -20.34 -14.48 23.63
CA THR A 25 -21.26 -15.51 24.15
C THR A 25 -22.19 -15.94 23.03
N VAL A 26 -22.27 -17.25 22.80
CA VAL A 26 -23.13 -17.87 21.80
C VAL A 26 -24.34 -18.47 22.50
N PHE A 27 -25.53 -17.98 22.18
CA PHE A 27 -26.78 -18.58 22.59
C PHE A 27 -27.18 -19.69 21.61
N THR A 28 -27.60 -20.83 22.14
CA THR A 28 -28.00 -22.00 21.33
C THR A 28 -29.11 -22.78 22.02
N THR A 29 -29.71 -23.74 21.33
CA THR A 29 -30.63 -24.71 21.94
C THR A 29 -29.89 -26.01 22.27
N PRO A 30 -30.36 -26.82 23.24
CA PRO A 30 -29.66 -28.03 23.69
C PRO A 30 -29.28 -29.02 22.58
N ALA A 31 -30.15 -29.27 21.60
CA ALA A 31 -29.84 -30.21 20.51
C ALA A 31 -28.83 -29.66 19.49
N ASN A 32 -28.60 -28.34 19.46
CA ASN A 32 -27.58 -27.69 18.65
C ASN A 32 -26.24 -27.50 19.41
N ARG A 33 -26.25 -27.54 20.75
CA ARG A 33 -25.05 -27.39 21.60
C ARG A 33 -23.87 -28.30 21.21
N PRO A 34 -24.03 -29.62 20.94
CA PRO A 34 -22.88 -30.48 20.65
C PRO A 34 -22.13 -30.08 19.37
N PHE A 35 -22.88 -29.63 18.35
CA PHE A 35 -22.30 -29.14 17.10
C PHE A 35 -21.50 -27.84 17.32
N ILE A 36 -22.08 -26.89 18.06
CA ILE A 36 -21.44 -25.59 18.35
C ILE A 36 -20.23 -25.74 19.26
N SER A 37 -20.31 -26.57 20.31
CA SER A 37 -19.18 -26.85 21.21
C SER A 37 -18.00 -27.49 20.46
N ASN A 38 -18.26 -28.43 19.54
CA ASN A 38 -17.24 -29.01 18.68
C ASN A 38 -16.69 -28.01 17.63
N PHE A 39 -17.42 -26.93 17.33
CA PHE A 39 -16.96 -25.86 16.44
C PHE A 39 -16.07 -24.84 17.18
N LEU A 40 -16.36 -24.59 18.45
CA LEU A 40 -15.73 -23.56 19.29
C LEU A 40 -14.75 -24.14 20.33
N VAL A 41 -14.40 -25.43 20.22
CA VAL A 41 -13.64 -26.21 21.22
C VAL A 41 -12.30 -25.59 21.65
N ASN A 42 -11.63 -24.87 20.73
CA ASN A 42 -10.34 -24.22 20.98
C ASN A 42 -10.47 -22.68 21.14
N THR A 43 -11.60 -22.20 21.69
CA THR A 43 -11.91 -20.77 21.81
C THR A 43 -12.28 -20.37 23.23
N THR A 44 -12.30 -19.07 23.50
CA THR A 44 -12.78 -18.46 24.75
C THR A 44 -14.28 -18.08 24.70
N ALA A 45 -15.05 -18.60 23.72
CA ALA A 45 -16.48 -18.36 23.64
C ALA A 45 -17.23 -18.99 24.84
N SER A 46 -18.12 -18.23 25.47
CA SER A 46 -19.12 -18.81 26.37
C SER A 46 -20.30 -19.37 25.56
N ILE A 47 -20.89 -20.50 25.97
CA ILE A 47 -22.02 -21.12 25.27
C ILE A 47 -23.17 -21.34 26.25
N ILE A 48 -24.27 -20.59 26.07
CA ILE A 48 -25.48 -20.64 26.91
C ILE A 48 -26.58 -21.38 26.16
N ASP A 49 -27.22 -22.32 26.85
CA ASP A 49 -28.39 -23.03 26.34
C ASP A 49 -29.66 -22.26 26.68
N LEU A 50 -30.48 -22.02 25.66
CA LEU A 50 -31.85 -21.53 25.76
C LEU A 50 -32.78 -22.72 25.52
N PRO A 51 -33.65 -23.10 26.48
CA PRO A 51 -34.61 -24.17 26.28
C PRO A 51 -35.47 -23.91 25.03
N PHE A 52 -35.60 -24.92 24.16
CA PHE A 52 -36.58 -24.86 23.08
C PHE A 52 -37.95 -25.32 23.61
N PRO A 53 -39.06 -24.66 23.24
CA PRO A 53 -40.39 -25.08 23.71
C PRO A 53 -40.72 -26.52 23.31
N GLU A 54 -41.17 -27.32 24.28
CA GLU A 54 -41.72 -28.65 24.00
C GLU A 54 -43.11 -28.57 23.36
N ASN A 55 -43.50 -29.63 22.63
CA ASN A 55 -44.86 -29.85 22.12
C ASN A 55 -45.42 -28.71 21.22
N VAL A 56 -44.55 -28.03 20.46
CA VAL A 56 -44.98 -27.04 19.45
C VAL A 56 -45.89 -27.71 18.41
N ALA A 57 -47.08 -27.15 18.20
CA ALA A 57 -48.08 -27.71 17.31
C ALA A 57 -47.54 -27.93 15.88
N GLY A 58 -47.64 -29.17 15.41
CA GLY A 58 -47.17 -29.61 14.09
C GLY A 58 -45.69 -30.01 14.01
N ILE A 59 -44.89 -29.80 15.05
CA ILE A 59 -43.45 -30.11 15.05
C ILE A 59 -43.19 -31.42 15.81
N PRO A 60 -42.43 -32.38 15.25
CA PRO A 60 -42.05 -33.59 15.98
C PRO A 60 -41.15 -33.29 17.20
N PRO A 61 -41.20 -34.09 18.28
CA PRO A 61 -40.34 -33.91 19.44
C PRO A 61 -38.84 -33.92 19.09
N GLY A 62 -38.06 -33.02 19.70
CA GLY A 62 -36.61 -32.91 19.51
C GLY A 62 -36.14 -32.19 18.23
N ILE A 63 -37.05 -31.59 17.47
CA ILE A 63 -36.72 -30.83 16.25
C ILE A 63 -36.51 -29.35 16.56
N GLU A 64 -35.24 -29.00 16.85
CA GLU A 64 -34.79 -27.62 17.14
C GLU A 64 -34.01 -26.98 15.95
N SER A 65 -34.07 -27.60 14.78
CA SER A 65 -33.37 -27.13 13.57
C SER A 65 -34.16 -27.42 12.31
N THR A 66 -34.11 -26.46 11.38
CA THR A 66 -34.63 -26.56 10.02
C THR A 66 -34.00 -27.70 9.21
N ASP A 67 -32.76 -28.10 9.56
CA ASP A 67 -32.05 -29.22 8.92
C ASP A 67 -32.64 -30.60 9.28
N LYS A 68 -33.65 -30.64 10.16
CA LYS A 68 -34.38 -31.84 10.56
C LYS A 68 -35.91 -31.70 10.40
N LEU A 69 -36.39 -30.68 9.67
CA LEU A 69 -37.82 -30.54 9.40
C LEU A 69 -38.25 -31.58 8.34
N PRO A 70 -39.30 -32.39 8.59
CA PRO A 70 -39.78 -33.37 7.61
C PRO A 70 -40.61 -32.75 6.46
N SER A 71 -40.83 -31.44 6.47
CA SER A 71 -41.43 -30.68 5.37
C SER A 71 -41.14 -29.19 5.56
N ILE A 72 -40.92 -28.46 4.45
CA ILE A 72 -40.77 -27.00 4.46
C ILE A 72 -42.00 -26.26 5.01
N SER A 73 -43.19 -26.87 4.92
CA SER A 73 -44.44 -26.35 5.51
C SER A 73 -44.37 -26.09 7.02
N LEU A 74 -43.51 -26.82 7.72
CA LEU A 74 -43.30 -26.70 9.17
C LEU A 74 -42.26 -25.63 9.57
N PHE A 75 -41.65 -24.94 8.59
CA PHE A 75 -40.72 -23.84 8.82
C PHE A 75 -41.35 -22.69 9.62
N VAL A 76 -42.58 -22.29 9.28
CA VAL A 76 -43.25 -21.16 9.96
C VAL A 76 -43.58 -21.50 11.41
N PRO A 77 -44.18 -22.66 11.75
CA PRO A 77 -44.28 -23.12 13.14
C PRO A 77 -42.94 -23.09 13.90
N LEU A 78 -41.85 -23.61 13.30
CA LEU A 78 -40.55 -23.68 13.96
C LEU A 78 -39.97 -22.28 14.23
N ALA A 79 -40.01 -21.40 13.23
CA ALA A 79 -39.55 -20.03 13.36
C ALA A 79 -40.40 -19.26 14.40
N ARG A 80 -41.73 -19.36 14.34
CA ARG A 80 -42.65 -18.75 15.31
C ARG A 80 -42.37 -19.21 16.74
N ALA A 81 -42.09 -20.50 16.94
CA ALA A 81 -41.76 -21.05 18.25
C ALA A 81 -40.46 -20.49 18.85
N THR A 82 -39.50 -20.01 18.06
CA THR A 82 -38.29 -19.37 18.61
C THR A 82 -38.60 -18.16 19.50
N LYS A 83 -39.72 -17.43 19.27
CA LYS A 83 -40.11 -16.30 20.14
C LYS A 83 -40.43 -16.75 21.57
N LEU A 84 -40.82 -18.01 21.79
CA LEU A 84 -41.05 -18.54 23.15
C LEU A 84 -39.76 -18.65 23.97
N MET A 85 -38.58 -18.60 23.34
CA MET A 85 -37.27 -18.57 23.99
C MET A 85 -36.90 -17.17 24.52
N GLN A 86 -37.68 -16.13 24.17
CA GLN A 86 -37.38 -14.74 24.53
C GLN A 86 -37.26 -14.52 26.05
N PRO A 87 -38.12 -15.05 26.93
CA PRO A 87 -37.99 -14.85 28.38
C PRO A 87 -36.72 -15.49 28.96
N ASP A 88 -36.23 -16.59 28.38
CA ASP A 88 -34.98 -17.24 28.79
C ASP A 88 -33.76 -16.46 28.32
N PHE A 89 -33.79 -15.98 27.07
CA PHE A 89 -32.77 -15.08 26.54
C PHE A 89 -32.66 -13.80 27.38
N GLU A 90 -33.79 -13.18 27.71
CA GLU A 90 -33.82 -11.94 28.49
C GLU A 90 -33.36 -12.12 29.95
N ARG A 91 -33.65 -13.27 30.58
CA ARG A 91 -33.06 -13.62 31.88
C ARG A 91 -31.55 -13.80 31.78
N ALA A 92 -31.08 -14.61 30.83
CA ALA A 92 -29.65 -14.87 30.65
C ALA A 92 -28.85 -13.60 30.29
N VAL A 93 -29.45 -12.64 29.57
CA VAL A 93 -28.86 -11.32 29.27
C VAL A 93 -28.86 -10.40 30.50
N GLN A 94 -29.87 -10.48 31.38
CA GLN A 94 -29.91 -9.68 32.60
C GLN A 94 -28.77 -10.00 33.58
N ASP A 95 -28.31 -11.26 33.60
CA ASP A 95 -27.20 -11.71 34.45
C ASP A 95 -25.80 -11.46 33.83
N MET A 96 -25.72 -10.88 32.62
CA MET A 96 -24.43 -10.64 31.93
C MET A 96 -23.72 -9.34 32.34
N PRO A 97 -22.38 -9.31 32.25
CA PRO A 97 -21.64 -8.06 32.07
C PRO A 97 -22.17 -7.26 30.86
N ARG A 98 -22.08 -5.92 30.93
CA ARG A 98 -22.60 -4.99 29.91
C ARG A 98 -22.40 -5.48 28.46
N VAL A 99 -23.50 -5.86 27.81
CA VAL A 99 -23.53 -6.26 26.39
C VAL A 99 -23.26 -5.03 25.51
N SER A 100 -22.27 -5.14 24.62
CA SER A 100 -21.90 -4.06 23.69
C SER A 100 -22.78 -4.03 22.43
N PHE A 101 -23.14 -5.21 21.92
CA PHE A 101 -24.03 -5.41 20.78
C PHE A 101 -24.49 -6.88 20.73
N LEU A 102 -25.55 -7.16 19.98
CA LEU A 102 -26.02 -8.51 19.67
C LEU A 102 -25.92 -8.76 18.17
N VAL A 103 -25.48 -9.95 17.74
CA VAL A 103 -25.63 -10.43 16.36
C VAL A 103 -26.65 -11.56 16.36
N SER A 104 -27.65 -11.50 15.48
CA SER A 104 -28.73 -12.49 15.38
C SER A 104 -29.15 -12.71 13.93
N ASP A 105 -29.59 -13.91 13.60
CA ASP A 105 -30.24 -14.19 12.30
C ASP A 105 -31.50 -13.33 12.10
N GLY A 106 -31.84 -13.00 10.84
CA GLY A 106 -33.08 -12.30 10.49
C GLY A 106 -34.34 -13.01 11.00
N PHE A 107 -34.40 -14.35 10.94
CA PHE A 107 -35.51 -15.16 11.44
C PHE A 107 -35.57 -15.28 12.98
N LEU A 108 -34.74 -14.55 13.71
CA LEU A 108 -34.88 -14.29 15.15
C LEU A 108 -35.34 -12.84 15.40
N TRP A 109 -36.33 -12.38 14.64
CA TRP A 109 -36.85 -11.00 14.62
C TRP A 109 -37.15 -10.43 16.02
N TRP A 110 -37.67 -11.27 16.93
CA TRP A 110 -37.99 -10.93 18.32
C TRP A 110 -36.78 -10.46 19.15
N THR A 111 -35.54 -10.82 18.76
CA THR A 111 -34.33 -10.34 19.44
C THR A 111 -34.14 -8.82 19.39
N LEU A 112 -34.81 -8.11 18.46
CA LEU A 112 -34.85 -6.65 18.45
C LEU A 112 -35.59 -6.10 19.68
N GLU A 113 -36.67 -6.75 20.10
CA GLU A 113 -37.48 -6.34 21.25
C GLU A 113 -36.63 -6.39 22.53
N SER A 114 -35.93 -7.50 22.74
CA SER A 114 -34.99 -7.70 23.85
C SER A 114 -33.79 -6.74 23.78
N ALA A 115 -33.19 -6.55 22.60
CA ALA A 115 -32.06 -5.63 22.43
C ALA A 115 -32.45 -4.17 22.75
N THR A 116 -33.65 -3.77 22.34
CA THR A 116 -34.23 -2.46 22.67
C THR A 116 -34.50 -2.33 24.16
N LYS A 117 -35.09 -3.35 24.78
CA LYS A 117 -35.39 -3.41 26.23
C LYS A 117 -34.14 -3.27 27.11
N PHE A 118 -33.01 -3.85 26.71
CA PHE A 118 -31.74 -3.78 27.44
C PHE A 118 -30.77 -2.70 26.93
N GLY A 119 -31.16 -1.92 25.91
CA GLY A 119 -30.43 -0.72 25.47
C GLY A 119 -29.12 -0.98 24.71
N PHE A 120 -28.99 -2.12 24.00
CA PHE A 120 -27.82 -2.41 23.16
C PHE A 120 -28.19 -2.58 21.67
N PRO A 121 -27.30 -2.22 20.74
CA PRO A 121 -27.57 -2.34 19.31
C PRO A 121 -27.64 -3.81 18.85
N ARG A 122 -28.72 -4.15 18.13
CA ARG A 122 -28.85 -5.40 17.35
C ARG A 122 -28.24 -5.22 15.97
N PHE A 123 -27.42 -6.17 15.54
CA PHE A 123 -27.02 -6.38 14.16
C PHE A 123 -27.72 -7.64 13.63
N VAL A 124 -28.29 -7.55 12.43
CA VAL A 124 -28.92 -8.69 11.77
C VAL A 124 -27.94 -9.36 10.82
N PHE A 125 -27.80 -10.68 10.92
CA PHE A 125 -27.04 -11.49 9.99
C PHE A 125 -27.96 -12.07 8.92
N TYR A 126 -27.56 -11.96 7.66
CA TYR A 126 -28.25 -12.57 6.53
C TYR A 126 -27.33 -13.56 5.81
N GLY A 127 -27.85 -14.76 5.52
CA GLY A 127 -27.15 -15.78 4.70
C GLY A 127 -27.18 -15.50 3.19
N MET A 128 -27.97 -14.52 2.74
CA MET A 128 -28.03 -14.06 1.35
C MET A 128 -27.03 -12.93 1.10
N ASN A 129 -26.59 -12.79 -0.16
CA ASN A 129 -25.63 -11.77 -0.58
C ASN A 129 -26.30 -10.40 -0.88
N ASN A 130 -25.51 -9.39 -1.23
CA ASN A 130 -26.02 -8.04 -1.51
C ASN A 130 -26.81 -7.97 -2.82
N TYR A 131 -26.43 -8.76 -3.84
CA TYR A 131 -27.19 -8.92 -5.09
C TYR A 131 -28.63 -9.36 -4.83
N SER A 132 -28.83 -10.50 -4.16
CA SER A 132 -30.17 -11.01 -3.83
C SER A 132 -30.93 -10.03 -2.96
N SER A 133 -30.26 -9.39 -1.99
CA SER A 133 -30.85 -8.34 -1.15
C SER A 133 -31.38 -7.15 -1.97
N CYS A 134 -30.65 -6.71 -3.01
CA CYS A 134 -31.10 -5.66 -3.93
C CYS A 134 -32.28 -6.11 -4.79
N VAL A 135 -32.20 -7.30 -5.39
CA VAL A 135 -33.24 -7.84 -6.28
C VAL A 135 -34.56 -8.06 -5.52
N SER A 136 -34.52 -8.71 -4.35
CA SER A 136 -35.68 -8.89 -3.48
C SER A 136 -36.24 -7.56 -2.97
N ARG A 137 -35.40 -6.55 -2.69
CA ARG A 137 -35.86 -5.20 -2.30
C ARG A 137 -36.54 -4.47 -3.45
N SER A 138 -36.00 -4.52 -4.67
CA SER A 138 -36.61 -3.93 -5.87
C SER A 138 -38.02 -4.49 -6.10
N VAL A 139 -38.18 -5.81 -6.03
CA VAL A 139 -39.49 -6.49 -6.17
C VAL A 139 -40.41 -6.21 -4.97
N GLY A 140 -39.84 -6.10 -3.76
CA GLY A 140 -40.58 -5.74 -2.56
C GLY A 140 -41.21 -4.35 -2.63
N VAL A 141 -40.48 -3.37 -3.17
CA VAL A 141 -40.91 -1.98 -3.36
C VAL A 141 -41.82 -1.82 -4.57
N ASN A 142 -41.48 -2.43 -5.72
CA ASN A 142 -42.22 -2.31 -6.96
C ASN A 142 -42.86 -3.64 -7.37
N ARG A 143 -44.03 -3.96 -6.78
CA ARG A 143 -44.72 -5.25 -6.98
C ARG A 143 -45.22 -5.49 -8.41
N THR A 144 -45.41 -4.46 -9.22
CA THR A 144 -45.81 -4.63 -10.63
C THR A 144 -44.73 -5.30 -11.48
N LEU A 145 -43.49 -5.36 -10.98
CA LEU A 145 -42.42 -6.17 -11.58
C LEU A 145 -42.79 -7.66 -11.67
N LEU A 146 -43.51 -8.22 -10.68
CA LEU A 146 -43.96 -9.63 -10.73
C LEU A 146 -45.38 -9.81 -11.26
N THR A 147 -46.27 -8.83 -11.10
CA THR A 147 -47.68 -8.97 -11.50
C THR A 147 -48.00 -8.42 -12.90
N GLY A 148 -47.10 -7.62 -13.47
CA GLY A 148 -47.23 -7.03 -14.81
C GLY A 148 -46.84 -7.92 -16.00
N PRO A 149 -45.84 -8.83 -15.89
CA PRO A 149 -45.44 -9.70 -17.00
C PRO A 149 -46.53 -10.74 -17.33
N LYS A 150 -46.66 -11.06 -18.62
CA LYS A 150 -47.74 -11.86 -19.22
C LYS A 150 -47.48 -13.37 -19.17
N SER A 151 -46.22 -13.78 -19.10
CA SER A 151 -45.79 -15.15 -18.82
C SER A 151 -44.78 -15.15 -17.67
N ASP A 152 -44.58 -16.28 -17.00
CA ASP A 152 -43.62 -16.35 -15.90
C ASP A 152 -42.15 -16.21 -16.38
N ASP A 153 -41.87 -16.48 -17.66
CA ASP A 153 -40.53 -16.41 -18.28
C ASP A 153 -40.18 -15.05 -18.91
N GLU A 154 -41.09 -14.07 -18.86
CA GLU A 154 -40.86 -12.73 -19.42
C GLU A 154 -39.79 -11.96 -18.59
N LEU A 155 -38.79 -11.40 -19.28
CA LEU A 155 -37.61 -10.78 -18.64
C LEU A 155 -37.93 -9.41 -18.02
N ILE A 156 -38.15 -9.41 -16.72
CA ILE A 156 -38.29 -8.26 -15.84
C ILE A 156 -36.94 -7.56 -15.70
N THR A 157 -36.93 -6.22 -15.75
CA THR A 157 -35.74 -5.43 -15.44
C THR A 157 -35.77 -4.95 -13.98
N VAL A 158 -34.70 -5.19 -13.23
CA VAL A 158 -34.62 -4.81 -11.81
C VAL A 158 -34.48 -3.28 -11.67
N THR A 159 -35.29 -2.69 -10.78
CA THR A 159 -35.31 -1.22 -10.59
C THR A 159 -34.00 -0.75 -9.96
N GLY A 160 -33.36 0.24 -10.58
CA GLY A 160 -32.02 0.71 -10.21
C GLY A 160 -30.85 -0.05 -10.87
N PHE A 161 -31.11 -1.19 -11.50
CA PHE A 161 -30.07 -2.05 -12.09
C PHE A 161 -30.49 -2.52 -13.51
N PRO A 162 -30.51 -1.63 -14.52
CA PRO A 162 -31.14 -1.89 -15.81
C PRO A 162 -30.50 -3.03 -16.64
N TRP A 163 -29.29 -3.46 -16.30
CA TRP A 163 -28.62 -4.63 -16.90
C TRP A 163 -29.07 -5.97 -16.30
N ILE A 164 -29.64 -5.99 -15.09
CA ILE A 164 -30.11 -7.22 -14.44
C ILE A 164 -31.50 -7.56 -14.98
N LYS A 165 -31.62 -8.78 -15.52
CA LYS A 165 -32.86 -9.39 -15.97
C LYS A 165 -33.19 -10.57 -15.09
N VAL A 166 -34.44 -10.66 -14.66
CA VAL A 166 -34.99 -11.78 -13.88
C VAL A 166 -36.36 -12.15 -14.45
N THR A 167 -36.79 -13.37 -14.20
CA THR A 167 -38.11 -13.90 -14.55
C THR A 167 -39.04 -13.85 -13.34
N ARG A 168 -40.32 -14.16 -13.51
CA ARG A 168 -41.20 -14.44 -12.36
C ARG A 168 -40.89 -15.80 -11.72
N ASN A 169 -40.10 -16.65 -12.37
CA ASN A 169 -39.68 -17.95 -11.85
C ASN A 169 -38.52 -17.88 -10.85
N ASP A 170 -37.75 -16.79 -10.84
CA ASP A 170 -36.65 -16.55 -9.88
C ASP A 170 -37.12 -16.17 -8.44
N PHE A 171 -38.43 -16.24 -8.16
CA PHE A 171 -39.03 -15.80 -6.90
C PHE A 171 -39.99 -16.84 -6.32
N ASP A 172 -40.00 -16.94 -4.98
CA ASP A 172 -40.92 -17.80 -4.23
C ASP A 172 -42.40 -17.53 -4.61
N PRO A 173 -43.24 -18.57 -4.81
CA PRO A 173 -44.66 -18.43 -5.11
C PRO A 173 -45.44 -17.43 -4.25
N ILE A 174 -45.10 -17.25 -2.97
CA ILE A 174 -45.80 -16.28 -2.10
C ILE A 174 -45.66 -14.84 -2.61
N PHE A 175 -44.57 -14.51 -3.30
CA PHE A 175 -44.29 -13.17 -3.81
C PHE A 175 -44.85 -12.93 -5.22
N LYS A 176 -45.24 -13.99 -5.95
CA LYS A 176 -45.88 -13.90 -7.28
C LYS A 176 -47.33 -13.42 -7.22
N ASN A 177 -47.99 -13.57 -6.07
CA ASN A 177 -49.37 -13.14 -5.86
C ASN A 177 -49.50 -11.61 -5.76
N ALA A 178 -50.57 -11.04 -6.33
CA ALA A 178 -50.87 -9.61 -6.25
C ALA A 178 -51.17 -9.12 -4.82
N GLU A 179 -51.76 -9.98 -3.98
CA GLU A 179 -51.90 -9.75 -2.54
C GLU A 179 -51.27 -10.92 -1.75
N PRO A 180 -49.97 -10.86 -1.43
CA PRO A 180 -49.31 -11.85 -0.58
C PRO A 180 -49.95 -11.89 0.82
N LYS A 181 -50.40 -13.06 1.25
CA LYS A 181 -51.13 -13.28 2.52
C LYS A 181 -50.77 -14.63 3.13
N GLY A 182 -50.92 -14.74 4.46
CA GLY A 182 -50.75 -15.98 5.22
C GLY A 182 -49.41 -16.11 5.96
N PRO A 183 -49.24 -17.18 6.76
CA PRO A 183 -48.28 -17.19 7.87
C PRO A 183 -46.80 -17.04 7.46
N LEU A 184 -46.41 -17.50 6.28
CA LEU A 184 -45.05 -17.35 5.77
C LEU A 184 -44.75 -15.90 5.36
N PHE A 185 -45.69 -15.23 4.70
CA PHE A 185 -45.56 -13.82 4.34
C PHE A 185 -45.55 -12.93 5.60
N GLU A 186 -46.39 -13.22 6.59
CA GLU A 186 -46.39 -12.54 7.90
C GLU A 186 -45.05 -12.68 8.62
N LEU A 187 -44.44 -13.88 8.62
CA LEU A 187 -43.11 -14.11 9.19
C LEU A 187 -42.01 -13.34 8.45
N PHE A 188 -42.07 -13.28 7.11
CA PHE A 188 -41.15 -12.45 6.32
C PHE A 188 -41.33 -10.96 6.61
N MET A 189 -42.56 -10.47 6.78
CA MET A 189 -42.81 -9.07 7.15
C MET A 189 -42.29 -8.74 8.55
N ASP A 190 -42.48 -9.61 9.53
CA ASP A 190 -41.90 -9.48 10.87
C ASP A 190 -40.36 -9.43 10.85
N GLN A 191 -39.73 -10.31 10.06
CA GLN A 191 -38.28 -10.29 9.79
C GLN A 191 -37.84 -8.97 9.16
N VAL A 192 -38.51 -8.50 8.11
CA VAL A 192 -38.18 -7.25 7.41
C VAL A 192 -38.32 -6.04 8.34
N ILE A 193 -39.40 -5.96 9.12
CA ILE A 193 -39.62 -4.87 10.08
C ILE A 193 -38.53 -4.86 11.16
N ALA A 194 -38.17 -6.02 11.73
CA ALA A 194 -37.11 -6.10 12.73
C ALA A 194 -35.71 -5.82 12.14
N SER A 195 -35.44 -6.23 10.91
CA SER A 195 -34.20 -5.91 10.20
C SER A 195 -34.09 -4.42 9.88
N SER A 196 -35.14 -3.79 9.38
CA SER A 196 -35.18 -2.34 9.08
C SER A 196 -35.01 -1.44 10.32
N ASN A 197 -35.30 -1.96 11.52
CA ASN A 197 -35.09 -1.25 12.79
C ASN A 197 -33.85 -1.72 13.57
N SER A 198 -33.01 -2.59 12.99
CA SER A 198 -31.72 -2.99 13.58
C SER A 198 -30.65 -1.89 13.38
N HIS A 199 -29.54 -1.96 14.12
CA HIS A 199 -28.43 -1.02 13.99
C HIS A 199 -27.64 -1.23 12.69
N GLY A 200 -27.52 -2.49 12.25
CA GLY A 200 -27.48 -2.81 10.84
C GLY A 200 -27.17 -4.24 10.46
N THR A 201 -26.80 -4.44 9.21
CA THR A 201 -26.80 -5.74 8.53
C THR A 201 -25.38 -6.24 8.32
N ILE A 202 -25.12 -7.48 8.74
CA ILE A 202 -23.86 -8.18 8.51
C ILE A 202 -24.07 -9.20 7.39
N VAL A 203 -23.26 -9.12 6.34
CA VAL A 203 -23.37 -9.96 5.14
C VAL A 203 -22.10 -10.79 4.98
N ASN A 204 -22.26 -12.10 4.74
CA ASN A 204 -21.16 -13.02 4.42
C ASN A 204 -20.69 -12.87 2.96
N SER A 205 -20.24 -11.67 2.62
CA SER A 205 -19.68 -11.27 1.32
C SER A 205 -18.51 -10.30 1.56
N PHE A 206 -17.75 -9.97 0.53
CA PHE A 206 -16.68 -8.95 0.56
C PHE A 206 -17.03 -7.81 -0.41
N TYR A 207 -16.47 -6.61 -0.20
CA TYR A 207 -16.92 -5.40 -0.90
C TYR A 207 -16.72 -5.50 -2.41
N GLU A 208 -15.56 -6.04 -2.79
CA GLU A 208 -15.03 -6.13 -4.14
C GLU A 208 -15.85 -7.07 -5.04
N LEU A 209 -16.61 -8.01 -4.45
CA LEU A 209 -17.50 -8.93 -5.17
C LEU A 209 -18.83 -8.26 -5.57
N GLU A 210 -19.31 -7.29 -4.78
CA GLU A 210 -20.67 -6.75 -4.89
C GLU A 210 -20.76 -5.21 -4.71
N PRO A 211 -19.79 -4.39 -5.16
CA PRO A 211 -19.65 -3.01 -4.70
C PRO A 211 -20.89 -2.16 -5.01
N VAL A 212 -21.42 -2.26 -6.24
CA VAL A 212 -22.62 -1.55 -6.70
C VAL A 212 -23.86 -1.88 -5.86
N PHE A 213 -23.95 -3.12 -5.35
CA PHE A 213 -25.06 -3.56 -4.50
C PHE A 213 -24.90 -3.06 -3.05
N VAL A 214 -23.67 -3.10 -2.52
CA VAL A 214 -23.35 -2.55 -1.18
C VAL A 214 -23.57 -1.03 -1.14
N GLU A 215 -23.14 -0.31 -2.18
CA GLU A 215 -23.36 1.13 -2.33
C GLU A 215 -24.86 1.47 -2.45
N HIS A 216 -25.60 0.74 -3.30
CA HIS A 216 -27.04 0.92 -3.46
C HIS A 216 -27.80 0.68 -2.14
N LEU A 217 -27.52 -0.43 -1.44
CA LEU A 217 -28.14 -0.70 -0.13
C LEU A 217 -27.78 0.39 0.88
N ASN A 218 -26.52 0.83 0.94
CA ASN A 218 -26.09 1.85 1.89
C ASN A 218 -26.61 3.26 1.59
N ARG A 219 -27.14 3.50 0.37
CA ARG A 219 -27.78 4.77 -0.05
C ARG A 219 -29.31 4.72 0.06
N GLU A 220 -29.93 3.66 -0.44
CA GLU A 220 -31.39 3.51 -0.61
C GLU A 220 -32.06 2.69 0.52
N ALA A 221 -31.27 2.13 1.44
CA ALA A 221 -31.78 1.35 2.57
C ALA A 221 -31.23 1.83 3.92
N LYS A 222 -32.07 1.64 4.93
CA LYS A 222 -31.64 1.55 6.32
C LYS A 222 -32.09 0.19 6.88
N PRO A 223 -31.29 -0.42 7.76
CA PRO A 223 -29.98 0.06 8.23
C PRO A 223 -28.81 -0.30 7.27
N LYS A 224 -27.61 0.19 7.59
CA LYS A 224 -26.39 0.01 6.77
C LYS A 224 -25.98 -1.47 6.70
N ALA A 225 -25.49 -1.90 5.54
CA ALA A 225 -24.88 -3.20 5.30
C ALA A 225 -23.34 -3.14 5.42
N TRP A 226 -22.77 -4.15 6.08
CA TRP A 226 -21.34 -4.40 6.22
C TRP A 226 -20.98 -5.80 5.73
N CYS A 227 -20.09 -5.85 4.74
CA CYS A 227 -19.44 -7.07 4.27
C CYS A 227 -18.35 -7.52 5.26
N VAL A 228 -18.36 -8.80 5.64
CA VAL A 228 -17.39 -9.40 6.59
C VAL A 228 -16.83 -10.75 6.13
N GLY A 229 -17.17 -11.17 4.92
CA GLY A 229 -16.83 -12.48 4.36
C GLY A 229 -15.55 -12.50 3.51
N PRO A 230 -15.22 -13.64 2.88
CA PRO A 230 -15.93 -14.92 3.00
C PRO A 230 -15.56 -15.61 4.33
N LEU A 231 -16.53 -15.73 5.24
CA LEU A 231 -16.31 -16.14 6.63
C LEU A 231 -15.73 -17.56 6.77
N CYS A 232 -15.89 -18.42 5.75
CA CYS A 232 -15.27 -19.75 5.72
C CYS A 232 -13.73 -19.73 5.76
N LEU A 233 -13.08 -18.59 5.50
CA LEU A 233 -11.62 -18.42 5.68
C LEU A 233 -11.23 -18.04 7.13
N ALA A 234 -12.19 -17.93 8.05
CA ALA A 234 -11.90 -17.66 9.46
C ALA A 234 -11.27 -18.87 10.16
N ASP A 235 -11.79 -20.08 9.94
CA ASP A 235 -11.24 -21.31 10.52
C ASP A 235 -9.92 -21.71 9.82
N PRO A 236 -8.86 -22.10 10.54
CA PRO A 236 -7.77 -22.83 9.93
C PRO A 236 -8.30 -24.19 9.42
N PRO A 237 -7.84 -24.68 8.25
CA PRO A 237 -8.44 -25.85 7.61
C PRO A 237 -8.36 -27.09 8.51
N ARG A 238 -9.54 -27.63 8.86
CA ARG A 238 -9.64 -28.84 9.69
C ARG A 238 -9.12 -30.03 8.89
N ALA A 239 -8.10 -30.70 9.42
CA ALA A 239 -7.44 -31.82 8.75
C ALA A 239 -8.34 -33.06 8.64
N GLN A 240 -9.17 -33.11 7.59
CA GLN A 240 -9.82 -34.35 7.16
C GLN A 240 -8.75 -35.29 6.59
N LEU A 241 -8.61 -36.46 7.23
CA LEU A 241 -7.52 -37.42 6.97
C LEU A 241 -7.57 -38.06 5.56
N GLN A 242 -8.69 -37.95 4.86
CA GLN A 242 -8.84 -38.28 3.44
C GLN A 242 -9.75 -37.24 2.75
N LYS A 243 -9.39 -36.84 1.53
CA LYS A 243 -10.28 -36.14 0.60
C LYS A 243 -11.42 -37.10 0.17
N PRO A 244 -12.70 -36.68 0.17
CA PRO A 244 -13.79 -37.45 -0.45
C PRO A 244 -13.51 -37.81 -1.91
N THR A 245 -14.11 -38.90 -2.41
CA THR A 245 -13.95 -39.37 -3.80
C THR A 245 -14.34 -38.32 -4.84
N TRP A 246 -15.37 -37.52 -4.58
CA TRP A 246 -15.78 -36.43 -5.47
C TRP A 246 -14.77 -35.27 -5.50
N ILE A 247 -14.09 -34.96 -4.39
CA ILE A 247 -12.96 -34.01 -4.38
C ILE A 247 -11.81 -34.57 -5.22
N GLN A 248 -11.46 -35.86 -5.06
CA GLN A 248 -10.42 -36.51 -5.87
C GLN A 248 -10.76 -36.53 -7.36
N TRP A 249 -12.04 -36.68 -7.71
CA TRP A 249 -12.52 -36.58 -9.08
C TRP A 249 -12.45 -35.14 -9.61
N LEU A 250 -12.80 -34.12 -8.81
CA LEU A 250 -12.60 -32.71 -9.16
C LEU A 250 -11.11 -32.39 -9.38
N ASP A 251 -10.22 -32.88 -8.52
CA ASP A 251 -8.76 -32.77 -8.70
C ASP A 251 -8.36 -33.39 -10.06
N GLN A 252 -8.84 -34.60 -10.37
CA GLN A 252 -8.57 -35.29 -11.64
C GLN A 252 -9.09 -34.52 -12.87
N LYS A 253 -10.26 -33.87 -12.77
CA LYS A 253 -10.82 -33.04 -13.86
C LYS A 253 -10.04 -31.73 -14.04
N LEU A 254 -9.58 -31.12 -12.95
CA LEU A 254 -8.70 -29.95 -12.98
C LEU A 254 -7.32 -30.28 -13.60
N GLU A 255 -6.74 -31.43 -13.26
CA GLU A 255 -5.53 -31.98 -13.90
C GLU A 255 -5.74 -32.14 -15.42
N GLN A 256 -6.84 -32.80 -15.82
CA GLN A 256 -7.25 -32.95 -17.22
C GLN A 256 -7.51 -31.59 -17.92
N GLY A 257 -7.76 -30.51 -17.16
CA GLY A 257 -8.11 -29.20 -17.69
C GLY A 257 -9.55 -29.10 -18.17
N SER A 258 -10.42 -30.00 -17.70
CA SER A 258 -11.84 -29.97 -17.97
C SER A 258 -12.54 -28.96 -17.06
N SER A 259 -13.36 -28.09 -17.64
CA SER A 259 -14.39 -27.37 -16.89
C SER A 259 -15.36 -28.38 -16.28
N VAL A 260 -15.77 -28.14 -15.02
CA VAL A 260 -16.79 -28.93 -14.34
C VAL A 260 -18.00 -28.07 -14.01
N LEU A 261 -19.18 -28.52 -14.42
CA LEU A 261 -20.46 -27.95 -13.99
C LEU A 261 -20.86 -28.57 -12.65
N TYR A 262 -20.68 -27.85 -11.55
CA TYR A 262 -21.17 -28.27 -10.24
C TYR A 262 -22.65 -27.90 -10.11
N VAL A 263 -23.50 -28.92 -9.95
CA VAL A 263 -24.94 -28.78 -9.75
C VAL A 263 -25.26 -29.26 -8.34
N ALA A 264 -25.61 -28.31 -7.46
CA ALA A 264 -25.93 -28.58 -6.08
C ALA A 264 -27.27 -27.97 -5.71
N PHE A 265 -28.17 -28.84 -5.27
CA PHE A 265 -29.48 -28.45 -4.80
C PHE A 265 -29.43 -28.28 -3.28
N GLY A 266 -29.95 -27.15 -2.78
CA GLY A 266 -29.97 -26.87 -1.34
C GLY A 266 -30.77 -27.95 -0.59
N THR A 267 -30.47 -28.16 0.70
CA THR A 267 -31.08 -29.21 1.54
C THR A 267 -32.57 -29.01 1.87
N GLN A 268 -33.28 -28.19 1.08
CA GLN A 268 -34.71 -27.92 1.14
C GLN A 268 -35.34 -27.87 -0.27
N ALA A 269 -34.59 -28.23 -1.32
CA ALA A 269 -35.10 -28.33 -2.69
C ALA A 269 -35.77 -29.70 -2.88
N GLU A 270 -37.10 -29.70 -3.00
CA GLU A 270 -37.86 -30.88 -3.42
C GLU A 270 -37.79 -30.97 -4.95
N ILE A 271 -37.14 -32.01 -5.48
CA ILE A 271 -36.97 -32.24 -6.93
C ILE A 271 -37.52 -33.63 -7.25
N SER A 272 -38.40 -33.72 -8.25
CA SER A 272 -38.99 -34.99 -8.63
C SER A 272 -37.97 -35.91 -9.31
N LEU A 273 -38.21 -37.22 -9.25
CA LEU A 273 -37.38 -38.20 -9.97
C LEU A 273 -37.42 -38.01 -11.51
N GLU A 274 -38.43 -37.31 -12.03
CA GLU A 274 -38.53 -36.96 -13.44
C GLU A 274 -37.71 -35.70 -13.76
N GLN A 275 -37.74 -34.69 -12.88
CA GLN A 275 -36.90 -33.49 -13.00
C GLN A 275 -35.40 -33.83 -12.84
N LEU A 276 -35.05 -34.72 -11.90
CA LEU A 276 -33.66 -35.22 -11.81
C LEU A 276 -33.24 -35.91 -13.11
N LYS A 277 -34.09 -36.76 -13.70
CA LYS A 277 -33.78 -37.40 -15.00
C LYS A 277 -33.64 -36.39 -16.15
N GLU A 278 -34.50 -35.38 -16.19
CA GLU A 278 -34.43 -34.31 -17.20
C GLU A 278 -33.12 -33.52 -17.06
N ILE A 279 -32.73 -33.19 -15.83
CA ILE A 279 -31.47 -32.50 -15.52
C ILE A 279 -30.27 -33.38 -15.86
N SER A 280 -30.22 -34.65 -15.40
CA SER A 280 -29.13 -35.55 -15.75
C SER A 280 -29.05 -35.81 -17.27
N SER A 281 -30.18 -35.93 -17.99
CA SER A 281 -30.20 -36.04 -19.46
C SER A 281 -29.63 -34.79 -20.13
N GLY A 282 -30.04 -33.60 -19.69
CA GLY A 282 -29.48 -32.34 -20.19
C GLY A 282 -27.98 -32.17 -19.87
N LEU A 283 -27.52 -32.67 -18.73
CA LEU A 283 -26.10 -32.70 -18.36
C LEU A 283 -25.30 -33.70 -19.21
N GLU A 284 -25.83 -34.89 -19.48
CA GLU A 284 -25.24 -35.87 -20.40
C GLU A 284 -25.19 -35.34 -21.85
N GLU A 285 -26.29 -34.77 -22.35
CA GLU A 285 -26.38 -34.15 -23.68
C GLU A 285 -25.46 -32.94 -23.83
N SER A 286 -25.19 -32.19 -22.75
CA SER A 286 -24.24 -31.06 -22.76
C SER A 286 -22.81 -31.48 -23.11
N ASN A 287 -22.46 -32.76 -22.88
CA ASN A 287 -21.11 -33.31 -23.04
C ASN A 287 -20.03 -32.60 -22.18
N VAL A 288 -20.46 -31.84 -21.15
CA VAL A 288 -19.59 -31.20 -20.15
C VAL A 288 -19.39 -32.18 -18.98
N ASN A 289 -18.25 -32.11 -18.30
CA ASN A 289 -18.07 -32.88 -17.07
C ASN A 289 -18.91 -32.23 -15.97
N PHE A 290 -19.74 -32.99 -15.25
CA PHE A 290 -20.60 -32.45 -14.20
C PHE A 290 -20.42 -33.20 -12.87
N LEU A 291 -20.64 -32.47 -11.77
CA LEU A 291 -20.76 -33.05 -10.43
C LEU A 291 -22.13 -32.68 -9.88
N GLU A 292 -23.01 -33.68 -9.78
CA GLU A 292 -24.36 -33.54 -9.24
C GLU A 292 -24.37 -34.05 -7.78
N GLU A 293 -24.64 -33.18 -6.80
CA GLU A 293 -24.64 -33.55 -5.38
C GLU A 293 -26.06 -33.79 -4.84
N VAL A 294 -26.62 -34.97 -5.14
CA VAL A 294 -27.95 -35.38 -4.64
C VAL A 294 -27.82 -36.00 -3.23
N LYS A 295 -28.35 -35.33 -2.21
CA LYS A 295 -28.46 -35.89 -0.84
C LYS A 295 -29.72 -36.74 -0.67
N CYS A 296 -29.65 -38.00 -1.08
CA CYS A 296 -30.59 -39.02 -0.61
C CYS A 296 -30.29 -39.40 0.85
N GLU A 297 -31.33 -39.70 1.64
CA GLU A 297 -31.18 -40.23 3.00
C GLU A 297 -30.82 -41.73 2.99
N GLU A 298 -29.56 -42.08 2.70
CA GLU A 298 -29.11 -43.48 2.80
C GLU A 298 -28.77 -43.89 4.24
N GLN A 299 -29.67 -44.68 4.82
CA GLN A 299 -29.57 -45.24 6.16
C GLN A 299 -28.75 -46.55 6.17
N ALA A 300 -27.54 -46.55 5.60
CA ALA A 300 -26.72 -47.75 5.41
C ALA A 300 -25.21 -47.55 5.67
N ILE A 301 -24.47 -48.66 5.70
CA ILE A 301 -23.00 -48.74 5.77
C ILE A 301 -22.37 -48.12 7.04
N LYS A 302 -22.58 -48.80 8.17
CA LYS A 302 -21.51 -49.00 9.17
C LYS A 302 -20.72 -50.27 8.82
N GLU A 303 -19.66 -50.54 9.59
CA GLU A 303 -18.87 -51.78 9.59
C GLU A 303 -17.91 -51.98 8.40
N ASN A 304 -16.80 -51.23 8.39
CA ASN A 304 -15.47 -51.84 8.58
C ASN A 304 -14.34 -50.79 8.67
N MET A 305 -13.60 -50.79 9.78
CA MET A 305 -12.13 -50.93 9.83
C MET A 305 -11.65 -50.83 11.29
N GLY A 306 -10.72 -51.69 11.69
CA GLY A 306 -10.16 -51.75 13.04
C GLY A 306 -9.06 -50.72 13.28
N SER A 307 -8.77 -50.46 14.56
CA SER A 307 -7.70 -49.54 14.97
C SER A 307 -6.30 -50.14 14.80
N THR A 308 -5.48 -49.53 13.96
CA THR A 308 -4.01 -49.69 13.98
C THR A 308 -3.33 -48.33 13.95
N SER A 309 -2.46 -48.07 14.94
CA SER A 309 -1.59 -46.89 14.96
C SER A 309 -0.38 -47.15 14.07
N ILE A 310 -0.35 -46.53 12.89
CA ILE A 310 0.73 -46.63 11.91
C ILE A 310 1.55 -45.32 11.94
N PRO A 311 2.89 -45.34 11.83
CA PRO A 311 3.70 -44.13 11.69
C PRO A 311 3.27 -43.27 10.49
N CYS A 312 3.48 -41.94 10.58
CA CYS A 312 3.02 -41.02 9.54
C CYS A 312 3.97 -41.03 8.32
N GLU A 313 3.71 -41.92 7.36
CA GLU A 313 4.41 -41.93 6.06
C GLU A 313 3.78 -40.96 5.05
N PHE A 314 4.60 -40.00 4.61
CA PHE A 314 4.31 -39.11 3.47
C PHE A 314 4.14 -39.94 2.19
N SER A 315 3.11 -39.64 1.38
CA SER A 315 2.87 -40.31 0.08
C SER A 315 3.48 -39.56 -1.10
N HIS A 316 3.77 -38.26 -0.93
CA HIS A 316 4.40 -37.43 -1.94
C HIS A 316 5.56 -36.63 -1.35
N HIS A 317 6.62 -36.47 -2.12
CA HIS A 317 7.73 -35.59 -1.80
C HIS A 317 7.94 -34.61 -2.96
N VAL A 318 7.74 -33.33 -2.70
CA VAL A 318 7.99 -32.27 -3.68
C VAL A 318 9.35 -31.65 -3.41
N ILE A 319 10.18 -31.55 -4.45
CA ILE A 319 11.38 -30.73 -4.39
C ILE A 319 11.06 -29.34 -4.91
N LEU A 320 11.51 -28.30 -4.21
CA LEU A 320 11.50 -26.91 -4.66
C LEU A 320 12.94 -26.43 -4.81
N PHE A 321 13.30 -25.88 -5.97
CA PHE A 321 14.61 -25.26 -6.19
C PHE A 321 14.41 -23.85 -6.78
N PRO A 322 14.39 -22.80 -5.94
CA PRO A 322 14.37 -21.43 -6.40
C PRO A 322 15.72 -21.00 -6.96
N PHE A 323 15.70 -20.17 -8.00
CA PHE A 323 16.87 -19.42 -8.41
C PHE A 323 17.25 -18.40 -7.33
N MET A 324 18.55 -18.08 -7.23
CA MET A 324 19.15 -17.24 -6.20
C MET A 324 18.88 -15.75 -6.43
N SER A 325 17.59 -15.40 -6.44
CA SER A 325 17.01 -14.07 -6.49
C SER A 325 15.80 -14.04 -5.57
N LYS A 326 15.66 -12.99 -4.75
CA LYS A 326 14.56 -12.88 -3.78
C LYS A 326 13.17 -12.87 -4.45
N GLY A 327 13.05 -12.25 -5.63
CA GLY A 327 11.81 -12.25 -6.41
C GLY A 327 11.40 -13.63 -6.94
N HIS A 328 12.36 -14.54 -7.14
CA HIS A 328 12.12 -15.93 -7.56
C HIS A 328 11.94 -16.86 -6.35
N THR A 329 12.71 -16.62 -5.29
CA THR A 329 12.68 -17.40 -4.06
C THR A 329 11.37 -17.23 -3.31
N ILE A 330 10.93 -16.01 -3.02
CA ILE A 330 9.78 -15.75 -2.14
C ILE A 330 8.49 -16.45 -2.62
N PRO A 331 8.10 -16.40 -3.92
CA PRO A 331 6.94 -17.15 -4.42
C PRO A 331 7.08 -18.67 -4.25
N LEU A 332 8.26 -19.24 -4.44
CA LEU A 332 8.49 -20.68 -4.24
C LEU A 332 8.45 -21.07 -2.76
N LEU A 333 8.86 -20.20 -1.83
CA LEU A 333 8.66 -20.45 -0.39
C LEU A 333 7.18 -20.38 -0.01
N HIS A 334 6.42 -19.43 -0.56
CA HIS A 334 4.96 -19.41 -0.43
C HIS A 334 4.31 -20.69 -0.99
N LEU A 335 4.78 -21.20 -2.14
CA LEU A 335 4.32 -22.48 -2.66
C LEU A 335 4.65 -23.64 -1.71
N ALA A 336 5.79 -23.61 -1.01
CA ALA A 336 6.10 -24.55 0.07
C ALA A 336 5.04 -24.52 1.18
N HIS A 337 4.62 -23.33 1.63
CA HIS A 337 3.55 -23.19 2.63
C HIS A 337 2.20 -23.72 2.14
N LEU A 338 1.87 -23.63 0.85
CA LEU A 338 0.67 -24.27 0.30
C LEU A 338 0.79 -25.80 0.24
N LEU A 339 1.92 -26.31 -0.25
CA LEU A 339 2.17 -27.74 -0.36
C LEU A 339 2.17 -28.44 1.02
N LEU A 340 2.74 -27.79 2.04
CA LEU A 340 2.79 -28.30 3.42
C LEU A 340 1.46 -28.23 4.16
N ARG A 341 0.42 -27.59 3.58
CA ARG A 341 -0.98 -27.72 4.06
C ARG A 341 -1.67 -28.97 3.54
N LEU A 342 -1.12 -29.63 2.50
CA LEU A 342 -1.70 -30.84 1.94
C LEU A 342 -1.28 -32.05 2.79
N PRO A 343 -2.22 -32.93 3.20
CA PRO A 343 -1.88 -34.09 4.01
C PRO A 343 -0.95 -35.03 3.23
N ARG A 344 0.06 -35.56 3.93
CA ARG A 344 1.05 -36.53 3.41
C ARG A 344 1.98 -35.99 2.30
N VAL A 345 2.11 -34.67 2.14
CA VAL A 345 3.13 -34.05 1.30
C VAL A 345 4.35 -33.62 2.13
N ALA A 346 5.51 -34.16 1.81
CA ALA A 346 6.81 -33.64 2.27
C ALA A 346 7.36 -32.63 1.25
N VAL A 347 8.11 -31.63 1.74
CA VAL A 347 8.78 -30.64 0.89
C VAL A 347 10.26 -30.55 1.26
N THR A 348 11.14 -30.65 0.26
CA THR A 348 12.56 -30.26 0.37
C THR A 348 12.81 -29.01 -0.46
N VAL A 349 13.43 -28.00 0.14
CA VAL A 349 13.93 -26.82 -0.56
C VAL A 349 15.44 -26.93 -0.71
N PHE A 350 15.94 -26.84 -1.95
CA PHE A 350 17.37 -26.72 -2.23
C PHE A 350 17.80 -25.26 -2.27
N THR A 351 18.98 -24.97 -1.73
CA THR A 351 19.54 -23.62 -1.69
C THR A 351 21.07 -23.66 -1.59
N THR A 352 21.70 -22.51 -1.39
CA THR A 352 23.16 -22.38 -1.20
C THR A 352 23.46 -21.81 0.20
N PRO A 353 24.67 -22.01 0.77
CA PRO A 353 25.02 -21.60 2.13
C PRO A 353 24.72 -20.13 2.46
N ALA A 354 24.95 -19.19 1.55
CA ALA A 354 24.68 -17.77 1.77
C ALA A 354 23.19 -17.37 1.62
N ASN A 355 22.37 -18.23 1.01
CA ASN A 355 20.91 -18.07 0.88
C ASN A 355 20.14 -18.81 1.99
N ARG A 356 20.71 -19.88 2.57
CA ARG A 356 20.10 -20.66 3.67
C ARG A 356 19.51 -19.82 4.80
N PRO A 357 20.17 -18.77 5.36
CA PRO A 357 19.62 -18.02 6.49
C PRO A 357 18.31 -17.28 6.16
N PHE A 358 18.13 -16.88 4.90
CA PHE A 358 16.89 -16.25 4.46
C PHE A 358 15.75 -17.28 4.38
N ILE A 359 16.02 -18.44 3.75
CA ILE A 359 15.03 -19.50 3.56
C ILE A 359 14.63 -20.15 4.89
N SER A 360 15.58 -20.42 5.79
CA SER A 360 15.30 -21.03 7.09
C SER A 360 14.50 -20.10 8.01
N ASN A 361 14.76 -18.79 7.99
CA ASN A 361 13.96 -17.80 8.71
C ASN A 361 12.54 -17.64 8.13
N PHE A 362 12.36 -17.84 6.83
CA PHE A 362 11.04 -17.84 6.20
C PHE A 362 10.24 -19.09 6.62
N LEU A 363 10.84 -20.27 6.50
CA LEU A 363 10.23 -21.58 6.74
C LEU A 363 10.26 -22.05 8.21
N VAL A 364 10.65 -21.19 9.15
CA VAL A 364 10.96 -21.53 10.55
C VAL A 364 9.85 -22.27 11.32
N ASN A 365 8.58 -22.06 10.93
CA ASN A 365 7.41 -22.70 11.54
C ASN A 365 6.82 -23.81 10.65
N THR A 366 7.65 -24.51 9.87
CA THR A 366 7.21 -25.55 8.91
C THR A 366 8.01 -26.84 9.06
N SER A 367 7.50 -27.94 8.50
CA SER A 367 8.22 -29.22 8.39
C SER A 367 8.99 -29.36 7.08
N ALA A 368 9.43 -28.26 6.47
CA ALA A 368 10.24 -28.28 5.24
C ALA A 368 11.70 -28.67 5.54
N SER A 369 12.23 -29.63 4.78
CA SER A 369 13.67 -29.90 4.77
C SER A 369 14.41 -28.85 3.93
N ILE A 370 15.57 -28.36 4.40
CA ILE A 370 16.40 -27.41 3.63
C ILE A 370 17.79 -28.01 3.43
N ILE A 371 18.14 -28.30 2.18
CA ILE A 371 19.43 -28.87 1.78
C ILE A 371 20.28 -27.80 1.12
N ASP A 372 21.53 -27.66 1.58
CA ASP A 372 22.51 -26.76 1.00
C ASP A 372 23.32 -27.47 -0.09
N LEU A 373 23.49 -26.79 -1.22
CA LEU A 373 24.39 -27.19 -2.30
C LEU A 373 25.57 -26.21 -2.32
N PRO A 374 26.82 -26.67 -2.42
CA PRO A 374 27.96 -25.77 -2.54
C PRO A 374 27.82 -24.92 -3.81
N PHE A 375 27.91 -23.60 -3.66
CA PHE A 375 27.98 -22.72 -4.82
C PHE A 375 29.41 -22.75 -5.40
N PRO A 376 29.61 -22.67 -6.72
CA PRO A 376 30.95 -22.79 -7.29
C PRO A 376 31.86 -21.63 -6.90
N GLU A 377 33.07 -21.94 -6.48
CA GLU A 377 34.12 -20.94 -6.25
C GLU A 377 34.69 -20.40 -7.58
N ASN A 378 35.21 -19.17 -7.56
CA ASN A 378 35.96 -18.56 -8.66
C ASN A 378 35.20 -18.40 -10.00
N VAL A 379 33.89 -18.16 -9.95
CA VAL A 379 33.08 -17.82 -11.14
C VAL A 379 33.62 -16.53 -11.79
N ALA A 380 33.88 -16.57 -13.10
CA ALA A 380 34.53 -15.48 -13.82
C ALA A 380 33.78 -14.14 -13.66
N GLY A 381 34.47 -13.13 -13.14
CA GLY A 381 33.93 -11.79 -12.89
C GLY A 381 33.14 -11.61 -11.59
N ILE A 382 32.88 -12.69 -10.83
CA ILE A 382 32.09 -12.63 -9.59
C ILE A 382 33.02 -12.74 -8.36
N PRO A 383 33.00 -11.76 -7.43
CA PRO A 383 33.77 -11.85 -6.19
C PRO A 383 33.38 -13.05 -5.31
N PRO A 384 34.33 -13.62 -4.53
CA PRO A 384 34.05 -14.77 -3.64
C PRO A 384 32.92 -14.51 -2.64
N GLY A 385 32.09 -15.54 -2.40
CA GLY A 385 30.97 -15.49 -1.46
C GLY A 385 29.68 -14.83 -1.98
N ILE A 386 29.65 -14.43 -3.26
CA ILE A 386 28.43 -13.92 -3.92
C ILE A 386 27.69 -15.08 -4.59
N GLU A 387 26.65 -15.56 -3.92
CA GLU A 387 25.77 -16.66 -4.36
C GLU A 387 24.35 -16.19 -4.71
N SER A 388 24.11 -14.88 -4.87
CA SER A 388 22.78 -14.30 -5.11
C SER A 388 22.86 -13.04 -5.97
N THR A 389 21.87 -12.87 -6.84
CA THR A 389 21.75 -11.73 -7.76
C THR A 389 21.62 -10.38 -7.06
N ASP A 390 21.09 -10.31 -5.83
CA ASP A 390 21.00 -9.06 -5.05
C ASP A 390 22.32 -8.62 -4.39
N LYS A 391 23.40 -9.39 -4.59
CA LYS A 391 24.76 -9.07 -4.16
C LYS A 391 25.74 -8.92 -5.33
N LEU A 392 25.30 -9.03 -6.59
CA LEU A 392 26.18 -8.82 -7.74
C LEU A 392 26.62 -7.35 -7.80
N PRO A 393 27.89 -7.05 -8.10
CA PRO A 393 28.38 -5.67 -8.26
C PRO A 393 27.96 -5.03 -9.60
N SER A 394 27.32 -5.79 -10.49
CA SER A 394 26.67 -5.32 -11.72
C SER A 394 25.69 -6.39 -12.21
N ILE A 395 24.52 -5.98 -12.73
CA ILE A 395 23.58 -6.91 -13.36
C ILE A 395 24.15 -7.58 -14.62
N SER A 396 25.17 -6.99 -15.27
CA SER A 396 25.87 -7.63 -16.41
C SER A 396 26.57 -8.95 -16.05
N LEU A 397 26.80 -9.22 -14.76
CA LEU A 397 27.35 -10.48 -14.25
C LEU A 397 26.28 -11.56 -13.99
N TYR A 398 25.00 -11.27 -14.28
CA TYR A 398 23.90 -12.23 -14.18
C TYR A 398 24.15 -13.49 -15.04
N VAL A 399 24.60 -13.34 -16.28
CA VAL A 399 24.80 -14.48 -17.20
C VAL A 399 25.91 -15.43 -16.71
N PRO A 400 27.09 -14.94 -16.25
CA PRO A 400 28.05 -15.75 -15.48
C PRO A 400 27.45 -16.45 -14.25
N LEU A 401 26.66 -15.75 -13.42
CA LEU A 401 26.07 -16.33 -12.20
C LEU A 401 25.08 -17.47 -12.53
N ALA A 402 24.18 -17.25 -13.49
CA ALA A 402 23.21 -18.24 -13.93
C ALA A 402 23.90 -19.48 -14.50
N ARG A 403 24.95 -19.31 -15.33
CA ARG A 403 25.76 -20.41 -15.87
C ARG A 403 26.56 -21.16 -14.81
N ALA A 404 27.03 -20.50 -13.76
CA ALA A 404 27.68 -21.18 -12.65
C ALA A 404 26.74 -22.19 -11.97
N THR A 405 25.42 -21.93 -11.90
CA THR A 405 24.48 -22.87 -11.25
C THR A 405 24.53 -24.28 -11.83
N LYS A 406 24.84 -24.46 -13.13
CA LYS A 406 24.96 -25.79 -13.75
C LYS A 406 26.10 -26.63 -13.12
N LEU A 407 27.14 -26.01 -12.57
CA LEU A 407 28.22 -26.73 -11.88
C LEU A 407 27.75 -27.35 -10.55
N MET A 408 26.60 -26.94 -10.00
CA MET A 408 25.97 -27.53 -8.81
C MET A 408 25.22 -28.84 -9.11
N GLN A 409 25.09 -29.21 -10.39
CA GLN A 409 24.34 -30.39 -10.84
C GLN A 409 24.80 -31.70 -10.18
N PRO A 410 26.11 -32.01 -10.03
CA PRO A 410 26.54 -33.25 -9.37
C PRO A 410 26.16 -33.30 -7.89
N ASP A 411 26.14 -32.16 -7.19
CA ASP A 411 25.75 -32.09 -5.78
C ASP A 411 24.23 -32.20 -5.60
N PHE A 412 23.45 -31.53 -6.44
CA PHE A 412 22.00 -31.71 -6.51
C PHE A 412 21.64 -33.18 -6.76
N GLU A 413 22.29 -33.82 -7.75
CA GLU A 413 22.00 -35.20 -8.11
C GLU A 413 22.41 -36.20 -7.03
N ARG A 414 23.47 -35.95 -6.26
CA ARG A 414 23.81 -36.75 -5.07
C ARG A 414 22.75 -36.60 -3.98
N ALA A 415 22.42 -35.37 -3.59
CA ALA A 415 21.46 -35.12 -2.52
C ALA A 415 20.02 -35.55 -2.87
N VAL A 416 19.69 -35.69 -4.16
CA VAL A 416 18.42 -36.27 -4.63
C VAL A 416 18.36 -37.79 -4.45
N GLN A 417 19.49 -38.51 -4.48
CA GLN A 417 19.53 -39.97 -4.26
C GLN A 417 19.15 -40.36 -2.83
N ASP A 418 19.45 -39.50 -1.86
CA ASP A 418 19.11 -39.71 -0.44
C ASP A 418 17.63 -39.39 -0.11
N ILE A 419 16.83 -38.88 -1.07
CA ILE A 419 15.41 -38.56 -0.89
C ILE A 419 14.56 -39.79 -1.27
N PRO A 420 13.86 -40.45 -0.32
CA PRO A 420 13.37 -41.81 -0.51
C PRO A 420 12.28 -42.00 -1.59
N ARG A 421 11.55 -40.94 -1.99
CA ARG A 421 10.68 -40.96 -3.18
C ARG A 421 10.26 -39.55 -3.64
N VAL A 422 11.01 -38.95 -4.57
CA VAL A 422 10.58 -37.72 -5.25
C VAL A 422 9.32 -37.98 -6.09
N SER A 423 8.31 -37.13 -5.95
CA SER A 423 7.09 -37.16 -6.77
C SER A 423 7.16 -36.17 -7.95
N PHE A 424 7.68 -34.95 -7.70
CA PHE A 424 8.04 -33.99 -8.74
C PHE A 424 9.01 -32.94 -8.20
N LEU A 425 9.69 -32.27 -9.13
CA LEU A 425 10.50 -31.09 -8.88
C LEU A 425 9.77 -29.86 -9.41
N VAL A 426 9.67 -28.81 -8.61
CA VAL A 426 9.43 -27.44 -9.10
C VAL A 426 10.76 -26.71 -9.06
N SER A 427 11.27 -26.27 -10.21
CA SER A 427 12.47 -25.44 -10.28
C SER A 427 12.26 -24.22 -11.14
N ASP A 428 13.02 -23.18 -10.85
CA ASP A 428 12.99 -21.93 -11.59
C ASP A 428 13.38 -22.12 -13.07
N GLY A 429 12.90 -21.22 -13.93
CA GLY A 429 13.32 -21.14 -15.33
C GLY A 429 14.85 -21.04 -15.49
N PHE A 430 15.50 -20.23 -14.65
CA PHE A 430 16.96 -20.01 -14.68
C PHE A 430 17.78 -21.17 -14.08
N LEU A 431 17.16 -22.30 -13.74
CA LEU A 431 17.81 -23.55 -13.36
C LEU A 431 17.53 -24.66 -14.41
N TRP A 432 17.58 -24.31 -15.69
CA TRP A 432 17.24 -25.14 -16.86
C TRP A 432 17.84 -26.56 -16.83
N TRP A 433 19.09 -26.68 -16.38
CA TRP A 433 19.83 -27.93 -16.25
C TRP A 433 19.16 -28.95 -15.31
N THR A 434 18.32 -28.50 -14.37
CA THR A 434 17.57 -29.40 -13.48
C THR A 434 16.55 -30.28 -14.22
N LEU A 435 16.21 -29.98 -15.48
CA LEU A 435 15.44 -30.90 -16.34
C LEU A 435 16.22 -32.17 -16.65
N GLU A 436 17.54 -32.08 -16.88
CA GLU A 436 18.42 -33.21 -17.14
C GLU A 436 18.42 -34.16 -15.94
N SER A 437 18.63 -33.61 -14.73
CA SER A 437 18.58 -34.35 -13.47
C SER A 437 17.20 -34.95 -13.17
N ALA A 438 16.10 -34.20 -13.39
CA ALA A 438 14.75 -34.71 -13.20
C ALA A 438 14.43 -35.89 -14.14
N THR A 439 14.84 -35.78 -15.40
CA THR A 439 14.73 -36.84 -16.41
C THR A 439 15.55 -38.07 -16.02
N LYS A 440 16.80 -37.85 -15.56
CA LYS A 440 17.73 -38.89 -15.10
C LYS A 440 17.19 -39.71 -13.92
N PHE A 441 16.44 -39.07 -13.01
CA PHE A 441 15.79 -39.74 -11.87
C PHE A 441 14.32 -40.12 -12.11
N GLY A 442 13.79 -39.90 -13.31
CA GLY A 442 12.46 -40.36 -13.70
C GLY A 442 11.27 -39.64 -13.04
N PHE A 443 11.45 -38.43 -12.53
CA PHE A 443 10.36 -37.60 -11.99
C PHE A 443 10.09 -36.36 -12.86
N PRO A 444 8.84 -35.89 -12.99
CA PRO A 444 8.54 -34.72 -13.79
C PRO A 444 9.11 -33.42 -13.17
N ARG A 445 9.67 -32.57 -14.03
CA ARG A 445 9.97 -31.17 -13.70
C ARG A 445 8.78 -30.28 -14.06
N PHE A 446 8.33 -29.49 -13.10
CA PHE A 446 7.52 -28.30 -13.32
C PHE A 446 8.46 -27.08 -13.30
N VAL A 447 8.29 -26.18 -14.28
CA VAL A 447 9.05 -24.94 -14.36
C VAL A 447 8.25 -23.81 -13.71
N PHE A 448 8.86 -23.08 -12.77
CA PHE A 448 8.24 -21.95 -12.09
C PHE A 448 8.60 -20.62 -12.76
N TYR A 449 7.61 -19.73 -12.87
CA TYR A 449 7.81 -18.33 -13.25
C TYR A 449 7.11 -17.36 -12.28
N GLY A 450 7.83 -16.30 -11.91
CA GLY A 450 7.25 -15.12 -11.25
C GLY A 450 6.52 -14.16 -12.20
N MET A 451 6.71 -14.29 -13.51
CA MET A 451 6.00 -13.52 -14.55
C MET A 451 4.66 -14.17 -14.95
N ASN A 452 3.70 -13.35 -15.38
CA ASN A 452 2.33 -13.77 -15.70
C ASN A 452 2.18 -14.33 -17.14
N ASN A 453 0.99 -14.83 -17.47
CA ASN A 453 0.71 -15.38 -18.79
C ASN A 453 0.62 -14.26 -19.86
N TYR A 454 0.17 -13.05 -19.53
CA TYR A 454 0.24 -11.87 -20.41
C TYR A 454 1.65 -11.66 -20.96
N SER A 455 2.66 -11.51 -20.08
CA SER A 455 4.06 -11.30 -20.46
C SER A 455 4.61 -12.50 -21.25
N SER A 456 4.27 -13.72 -20.80
CA SER A 456 4.63 -14.97 -21.49
C SER A 456 4.05 -15.08 -22.91
N CYS A 457 2.85 -14.53 -23.14
CA CYS A 457 2.17 -14.51 -24.43
C CYS A 457 2.73 -13.42 -25.35
N VAL A 458 2.89 -12.19 -24.88
CA VAL A 458 3.45 -11.09 -25.69
C VAL A 458 4.88 -11.41 -26.13
N SER A 459 5.73 -11.83 -25.19
CA SER A 459 7.12 -12.25 -25.49
C SER A 459 7.18 -13.51 -26.38
N ARG A 460 6.13 -14.36 -26.36
CA ARG A 460 5.99 -15.46 -27.33
C ARG A 460 5.60 -14.95 -28.71
N SER A 461 4.62 -14.07 -28.84
CA SER A 461 4.18 -13.52 -30.14
C SER A 461 5.32 -12.82 -30.86
N VAL A 462 6.10 -12.00 -30.15
CA VAL A 462 7.35 -11.40 -30.67
C VAL A 462 8.35 -12.48 -31.11
N ARG A 463 8.64 -13.47 -30.24
CA ARG A 463 9.61 -14.53 -30.57
C ARG A 463 9.20 -15.45 -31.73
N VAL A 464 7.91 -15.69 -31.98
CA VAL A 464 7.49 -16.53 -33.12
C VAL A 464 7.28 -15.72 -34.40
N ASN A 465 7.09 -14.41 -34.30
CA ASN A 465 7.05 -13.48 -35.42
C ASN A 465 8.27 -12.58 -35.36
N HIS A 466 9.46 -13.13 -35.62
CA HIS A 466 10.74 -12.40 -35.51
C HIS A 466 10.73 -11.05 -36.24
N THR A 467 10.12 -10.98 -37.43
CA THR A 467 10.03 -9.75 -38.22
C THR A 467 9.10 -8.67 -37.65
N LEU A 468 8.38 -8.94 -36.55
CA LEU A 468 7.50 -7.98 -35.89
C LEU A 468 8.28 -6.77 -35.35
N LEU A 469 9.54 -6.95 -34.95
CA LEU A 469 10.42 -5.88 -34.48
C LEU A 469 11.37 -5.33 -35.55
N ASP A 470 11.43 -5.94 -36.74
CA ASP A 470 12.38 -5.56 -37.82
C ASP A 470 11.88 -4.43 -38.73
N GLY A 471 10.56 -4.19 -38.75
CA GLY A 471 9.90 -3.18 -39.59
C GLY A 471 9.84 -1.71 -39.13
N PRO A 472 9.94 -1.35 -37.81
CA PRO A 472 9.80 0.04 -37.37
C PRO A 472 10.96 0.95 -37.77
N LYS A 473 10.70 2.26 -37.86
CA LYS A 473 11.71 3.30 -38.19
C LYS A 473 12.33 3.97 -36.97
N SER A 474 11.74 3.76 -35.79
CA SER A 474 12.22 4.25 -34.49
C SER A 474 11.91 3.20 -33.43
N ASP A 475 12.73 3.10 -32.40
CA ASP A 475 12.50 2.12 -31.32
C ASP A 475 11.22 2.43 -30.52
N ASP A 476 10.75 3.68 -30.53
CA ASP A 476 9.50 4.15 -29.88
C ASP A 476 8.22 3.99 -30.72
N GLU A 477 8.31 3.45 -31.94
CA GLU A 477 7.14 3.26 -32.81
C GLU A 477 6.21 2.15 -32.27
N LEU A 478 4.90 2.42 -32.22
CA LEU A 478 3.91 1.52 -31.61
C LEU A 478 3.48 0.36 -32.53
N ILE A 479 4.09 -0.79 -32.30
CA ILE A 479 3.88 -2.06 -33.01
C ILE A 479 2.67 -2.78 -32.42
N THR A 480 1.78 -3.29 -33.28
CA THR A 480 0.60 -4.06 -32.86
C THR A 480 0.94 -5.54 -32.67
N VAL A 481 0.69 -6.10 -31.48
CA VAL A 481 1.11 -7.48 -31.17
C VAL A 481 0.30 -8.50 -31.96
N THR A 482 0.99 -9.40 -32.68
CA THR A 482 0.34 -10.46 -33.44
C THR A 482 -0.44 -11.41 -32.52
N GLY A 483 -1.72 -11.63 -32.83
CA GLY A 483 -2.66 -12.40 -32.01
C GLY A 483 -3.43 -11.58 -30.97
N PHE A 484 -2.98 -10.36 -30.65
CA PHE A 484 -3.59 -9.48 -29.64
C PHE A 484 -3.67 -8.03 -30.15
N PRO A 485 -4.50 -7.73 -31.18
CA PRO A 485 -4.45 -6.46 -31.91
C PRO A 485 -4.83 -5.19 -31.10
N TRP A 486 -5.30 -5.34 -29.86
CA TRP A 486 -5.51 -4.25 -28.91
C TRP A 486 -4.27 -3.91 -28.07
N ILE A 487 -3.24 -4.78 -28.07
CA ILE A 487 -1.96 -4.54 -27.41
C ILE A 487 -1.02 -3.87 -28.41
N LYS A 488 -0.39 -2.77 -27.97
CA LYS A 488 0.72 -2.12 -28.66
C LYS A 488 1.97 -2.16 -27.78
N VAL A 489 3.12 -2.34 -28.42
CA VAL A 489 4.45 -2.40 -27.81
C VAL A 489 5.45 -1.65 -28.68
N THR A 490 6.56 -1.26 -28.11
CA THR A 490 7.71 -0.62 -28.76
C THR A 490 8.83 -1.65 -28.98
N ARG A 491 9.95 -1.28 -29.62
CA ARG A 491 11.17 -2.11 -29.57
C ARG A 491 11.82 -2.04 -28.19
N ASN A 492 11.70 -0.89 -27.51
CA ASN A 492 12.23 -0.65 -26.16
C ASN A 492 11.59 -1.52 -25.04
N ASP A 493 10.46 -2.19 -25.30
CA ASP A 493 9.79 -3.09 -24.35
C ASP A 493 10.45 -4.49 -24.23
N PHE A 494 11.53 -4.79 -24.98
CA PHE A 494 12.13 -6.13 -25.04
C PHE A 494 13.67 -6.13 -24.89
N ASP A 495 14.20 -7.19 -24.28
CA ASP A 495 15.65 -7.44 -24.19
C ASP A 495 16.31 -7.54 -25.59
N PRO A 496 17.62 -7.24 -25.73
CA PRO A 496 18.39 -7.40 -26.96
C PRO A 496 18.27 -8.77 -27.65
N VAL A 497 18.02 -9.85 -26.89
CA VAL A 497 17.79 -11.20 -27.43
C VAL A 497 16.51 -11.33 -28.29
N PHE A 498 15.65 -10.31 -28.31
CA PHE A 498 14.49 -10.19 -29.19
C PHE A 498 14.64 -9.07 -30.25
N THR A 499 15.38 -7.99 -29.95
CA THR A 499 15.46 -6.79 -30.82
C THR A 499 16.64 -6.79 -31.81
N ASP A 500 17.65 -7.62 -31.56
CA ASP A 500 18.80 -7.83 -32.44
C ASP A 500 18.40 -8.74 -33.63
N ALA A 501 18.80 -8.37 -34.85
CA ALA A 501 18.51 -9.16 -36.05
C ALA A 501 19.27 -10.51 -36.12
N GLU A 502 20.41 -10.63 -35.41
CA GLU A 502 21.17 -11.88 -35.29
C GLU A 502 21.68 -12.07 -33.83
N PRO A 503 20.80 -12.40 -32.86
CA PRO A 503 21.15 -12.46 -31.45
C PRO A 503 22.09 -13.66 -31.18
N LYS A 504 23.21 -13.41 -30.50
CA LYS A 504 24.33 -14.38 -30.38
C LYS A 504 25.03 -14.31 -29.02
N GLY A 505 25.80 -15.36 -28.72
CA GLY A 505 26.69 -15.42 -27.56
C GLY A 505 25.98 -15.73 -26.23
N PRO A 506 26.70 -15.57 -25.10
CA PRO A 506 26.28 -16.15 -23.82
C PRO A 506 24.87 -15.80 -23.30
N PRO A 507 24.33 -14.57 -23.49
CA PRO A 507 22.97 -14.24 -23.07
C PRO A 507 21.90 -14.95 -23.92
N PHE A 508 22.05 -14.93 -25.26
CA PHE A 508 21.12 -15.58 -26.18
C PHE A 508 21.13 -17.11 -26.01
N GLU A 509 22.32 -17.70 -25.89
CA GLU A 509 22.48 -19.12 -25.56
C GLU A 509 21.78 -19.49 -24.23
N LEU A 510 21.94 -18.68 -23.17
CA LEU A 510 21.29 -18.90 -21.87
C LEU A 510 19.76 -18.82 -21.98
N PHE A 511 19.27 -17.85 -22.75
CA PHE A 511 17.85 -17.71 -23.07
C PHE A 511 17.32 -18.93 -23.86
N MET A 512 18.09 -19.46 -24.81
CA MET A 512 17.71 -20.65 -25.59
C MET A 512 17.73 -21.93 -24.74
N ASP A 513 18.75 -22.14 -23.91
CA ASP A 513 18.83 -23.23 -22.92
C ASP A 513 17.59 -23.24 -22.01
N HIS A 514 17.22 -22.06 -21.50
CA HIS A 514 16.04 -21.82 -20.69
C HIS A 514 14.72 -22.10 -21.45
N VAL A 515 14.58 -21.63 -22.69
CA VAL A 515 13.42 -21.89 -23.56
C VAL A 515 13.28 -23.38 -23.89
N ILE A 516 14.38 -24.08 -24.16
CA ILE A 516 14.40 -25.52 -24.47
C ILE A 516 13.99 -26.32 -23.24
N ALA A 517 14.58 -26.06 -22.06
CA ALA A 517 14.21 -26.76 -20.83
C ALA A 517 12.78 -26.45 -20.37
N THR A 518 12.29 -25.23 -20.61
CA THR A 518 10.88 -24.87 -20.37
C THR A 518 9.94 -25.66 -21.27
N SER A 519 10.23 -25.71 -22.58
CA SER A 519 9.39 -26.39 -23.58
C SER A 519 9.29 -27.91 -23.36
N ASN A 520 10.31 -28.51 -22.73
CA ASN A 520 10.40 -29.93 -22.42
C ASN A 520 10.06 -30.26 -20.94
N SER A 521 9.59 -29.29 -20.14
CA SER A 521 9.09 -29.55 -18.78
C SER A 521 7.67 -30.13 -18.81
N TYR A 522 7.26 -30.85 -17.76
CA TYR A 522 5.93 -31.46 -17.66
C TYR A 522 4.82 -30.39 -17.65
N GLY A 523 5.07 -29.29 -16.93
CA GLY A 523 4.40 -28.03 -17.19
C GLY A 523 4.85 -26.88 -16.33
N MET A 524 4.09 -25.79 -16.38
CA MET A 524 4.52 -24.47 -15.94
C MET A 524 3.62 -23.99 -14.80
N ILE A 525 4.25 -23.63 -13.68
CA ILE A 525 3.57 -23.09 -12.50
C ILE A 525 3.74 -21.57 -12.51
N VAL A 526 2.62 -20.84 -12.54
CA VAL A 526 2.57 -19.38 -12.68
C VAL A 526 1.99 -18.75 -11.41
N ASN A 527 2.66 -17.71 -10.91
CA ASN A 527 2.18 -16.90 -9.79
C ASN A 527 1.08 -15.91 -10.23
N SER A 528 -0.05 -16.45 -10.68
CA SER A 528 -1.22 -15.72 -11.18
C SER A 528 -2.49 -16.55 -10.93
N PHE A 529 -3.67 -16.03 -11.26
CA PHE A 529 -4.97 -16.73 -11.22
C PHE A 529 -5.71 -16.58 -12.56
N TYR A 530 -6.58 -17.53 -12.90
CA TYR A 530 -7.17 -17.62 -14.24
C TYR A 530 -8.03 -16.39 -14.57
N GLU A 531 -8.81 -15.91 -13.60
CA GLU A 531 -9.76 -14.82 -13.73
C GLU A 531 -9.08 -13.46 -13.99
N LEU A 532 -7.79 -13.33 -13.67
CA LEU A 532 -7.00 -12.12 -13.93
C LEU A 532 -6.59 -11.97 -15.41
N GLU A 533 -6.38 -13.09 -16.10
CA GLU A 533 -5.79 -13.12 -17.44
C GLU A 533 -6.29 -14.29 -18.32
N PRO A 534 -7.61 -14.56 -18.38
CA PRO A 534 -8.16 -15.80 -18.95
C PRO A 534 -7.82 -15.96 -20.43
N VAL A 535 -7.90 -14.86 -21.20
CA VAL A 535 -7.53 -14.80 -22.62
C VAL A 535 -6.09 -15.25 -22.86
N PHE A 536 -5.17 -14.89 -21.96
CA PHE A 536 -3.75 -15.23 -22.08
C PHE A 536 -3.46 -16.65 -21.61
N VAL A 537 -4.13 -17.12 -20.55
CA VAL A 537 -4.04 -18.53 -20.10
C VAL A 537 -4.57 -19.48 -21.16
N GLU A 538 -5.73 -19.18 -21.76
CA GLU A 538 -6.32 -19.98 -22.84
C GLU A 538 -5.47 -19.96 -24.11
N HIS A 539 -5.04 -18.79 -24.56
CA HIS A 539 -4.15 -18.68 -25.72
C HIS A 539 -2.85 -19.46 -25.46
N ARG A 540 -2.23 -19.32 -24.28
CA ARG A 540 -1.00 -20.04 -23.93
C ARG A 540 -1.19 -21.56 -23.92
N ASN A 541 -2.28 -22.05 -23.35
CA ASN A 541 -2.58 -23.48 -23.26
C ASN A 541 -3.07 -24.09 -24.59
N ARG A 542 -3.53 -23.27 -25.54
CA ARG A 542 -3.91 -23.68 -26.89
C ARG A 542 -2.72 -23.67 -27.86
N GLU A 543 -1.97 -22.58 -27.87
CA GLU A 543 -0.92 -22.29 -28.86
C GLU A 543 0.49 -22.71 -28.42
N ALA A 544 0.68 -23.23 -27.20
CA ALA A 544 1.99 -23.64 -26.70
C ALA A 544 1.93 -24.87 -25.78
N LYS A 545 3.10 -25.52 -25.64
CA LYS A 545 3.39 -26.46 -24.56
C LYS A 545 4.60 -25.96 -23.75
N PRO A 546 4.72 -26.37 -22.49
CA PRO A 546 3.77 -27.20 -21.75
C PRO A 546 2.64 -26.39 -21.07
N LYS A 547 1.66 -27.07 -20.46
CA LYS A 547 0.47 -26.47 -19.85
C LYS A 547 0.84 -25.50 -18.71
N ALA A 548 0.20 -24.34 -18.69
CA ALA A 548 0.23 -23.35 -17.63
C ALA A 548 -0.82 -23.66 -16.57
N TRP A 549 -0.40 -23.77 -15.31
CA TRP A 549 -1.25 -23.80 -14.13
C TRP A 549 -1.02 -22.53 -13.31
N CYS A 550 -2.10 -21.78 -13.10
CA CYS A 550 -2.13 -20.59 -12.28
C CYS A 550 -2.40 -20.99 -10.82
N VAL A 551 -1.48 -20.64 -9.90
CA VAL A 551 -1.53 -21.06 -8.48
C VAL A 551 -1.39 -19.90 -7.49
N GLY A 552 -1.46 -18.67 -7.99
CA GLY A 552 -1.30 -17.44 -7.22
C GLY A 552 -2.62 -16.73 -6.88
N PRO A 553 -2.55 -15.53 -6.30
CA PRO A 553 -1.32 -14.82 -5.91
C PRO A 553 -0.69 -15.47 -4.67
N LEU A 554 0.51 -16.04 -4.83
CA LEU A 554 1.16 -16.89 -3.82
C LEU A 554 1.49 -16.13 -2.52
N CYS A 555 1.56 -14.80 -2.53
CA CYS A 555 1.71 -14.00 -1.31
C CYS A 555 0.56 -14.15 -0.30
N LEU A 556 -0.60 -14.69 -0.71
CA LEU A 556 -1.69 -15.05 0.20
C LEU A 556 -1.53 -16.46 0.82
N ALA A 557 -0.46 -17.17 0.50
CA ALA A 557 -0.16 -18.47 1.09
C ALA A 557 0.20 -18.35 2.57
N ASP A 558 1.03 -17.39 2.96
CA ASP A 558 1.32 -17.15 4.39
C ASP A 558 0.06 -16.51 5.03
N PRO A 559 -0.46 -17.04 6.16
CA PRO A 559 -1.55 -16.35 6.84
C PRO A 559 -1.03 -14.98 7.29
N PRO A 560 -1.83 -13.89 7.20
CA PRO A 560 -1.35 -12.56 7.54
C PRO A 560 -0.80 -12.55 8.97
N ARG A 561 0.52 -12.43 9.10
CA ARG A 561 1.22 -12.45 10.38
C ARG A 561 0.59 -11.37 11.26
N ILE A 562 0.08 -11.74 12.42
CA ILE A 562 -0.68 -10.84 13.30
C ILE A 562 0.29 -9.82 13.91
N GLN A 563 0.57 -8.77 13.13
CA GLN A 563 1.20 -7.56 13.61
C GLN A 563 0.20 -6.89 14.55
N LEU A 564 0.53 -6.88 15.85
CA LEU A 564 -0.32 -6.31 16.91
C LEU A 564 -0.63 -4.81 16.72
N GLN A 565 0.08 -4.16 15.79
CA GLN A 565 -0.22 -2.83 15.26
C GLN A 565 0.03 -2.84 13.74
N LYS A 566 -0.89 -2.26 12.94
CA LYS A 566 -0.66 -2.00 11.51
C LYS A 566 0.48 -0.97 11.32
N PRO A 567 1.41 -1.16 10.38
CA PRO A 567 2.39 -0.13 9.99
C PRO A 567 1.75 1.18 9.56
N THR A 568 2.46 2.30 9.73
CA THR A 568 1.98 3.66 9.44
C THR A 568 1.53 3.86 7.99
N TRP A 569 2.16 3.17 7.03
CA TRP A 569 1.76 3.18 5.62
C TRP A 569 0.47 2.40 5.38
N ILE A 570 0.24 1.25 6.03
CA ILE A 570 -1.06 0.56 5.97
C ILE A 570 -2.15 1.44 6.59
N GLN A 571 -1.88 2.08 7.74
CA GLN A 571 -2.84 3.02 8.34
C GLN A 571 -3.14 4.23 7.43
N TRP A 572 -2.21 4.64 6.56
CA TRP A 572 -2.44 5.69 5.57
C TRP A 572 -3.23 5.19 4.36
N LEU A 573 -3.00 3.95 3.89
CA LEU A 573 -3.84 3.29 2.90
C LEU A 573 -5.29 3.12 3.42
N ASP A 574 -5.46 2.68 4.67
CA ASP A 574 -6.76 2.60 5.34
C ASP A 574 -7.48 3.98 5.27
N ARG A 575 -6.79 5.06 5.64
CA ARG A 575 -7.35 6.42 5.60
C ARG A 575 -7.65 6.92 4.17
N LYS A 576 -6.87 6.51 3.16
CA LYS A 576 -7.15 6.87 1.76
C LYS A 576 -8.36 6.11 1.22
N LEU A 577 -8.54 4.85 1.61
CA LEU A 577 -9.75 4.08 1.35
C LEU A 577 -10.99 4.69 2.04
N GLU A 578 -10.88 5.09 3.31
CA GLU A 578 -11.93 5.83 4.03
C GLU A 578 -12.29 7.18 3.36
N GLN A 579 -11.35 7.80 2.66
CA GLN A 579 -11.51 9.03 1.88
C GLN A 579 -11.98 8.78 0.43
N GLY A 580 -12.27 7.53 0.03
CA GLY A 580 -12.62 7.18 -1.35
C GLY A 580 -11.53 7.51 -2.38
N SER A 581 -10.28 7.64 -1.93
CA SER A 581 -9.14 8.11 -2.71
C SER A 581 -8.29 6.94 -3.21
N SER A 582 -8.07 6.86 -4.51
CA SER A 582 -7.13 5.90 -5.12
C SER A 582 -5.68 6.21 -4.75
N VAL A 583 -4.83 5.17 -4.74
CA VAL A 583 -3.40 5.25 -4.47
C VAL A 583 -2.62 4.47 -5.54
N LEU A 584 -1.69 5.13 -6.21
CA LEU A 584 -0.74 4.53 -7.14
C LEU A 584 0.40 3.85 -6.38
N TYR A 585 0.51 2.52 -6.44
CA TYR A 585 1.67 1.81 -5.91
C TYR A 585 2.80 1.77 -6.94
N VAL A 586 4.00 2.19 -6.54
CA VAL A 586 5.19 2.25 -7.41
C VAL A 586 6.30 1.44 -6.78
N ALA A 587 6.86 0.46 -7.47
CA ALA A 587 8.01 -0.31 -6.98
C ALA A 587 8.76 -0.98 -8.13
N PHE A 588 10.04 -0.65 -8.28
CA PHE A 588 10.93 -1.21 -9.31
C PHE A 588 11.65 -2.49 -8.85
N GLY A 589 11.12 -3.16 -7.81
CA GLY A 589 11.61 -4.44 -7.32
C GLY A 589 12.95 -4.38 -6.56
N THR A 590 13.70 -5.48 -6.60
CA THR A 590 14.97 -5.61 -5.87
C THR A 590 16.24 -5.38 -6.70
N GLN A 591 16.11 -5.32 -8.04
CA GLN A 591 17.20 -5.53 -8.99
C GLN A 591 17.23 -4.54 -10.18
N ALA A 592 16.26 -3.61 -10.27
CA ALA A 592 16.40 -2.47 -11.16
C ALA A 592 17.47 -1.52 -10.58
N ASP A 593 18.51 -1.25 -11.37
CA ASP A 593 19.45 -0.16 -11.11
C ASP A 593 18.91 1.09 -11.80
N ILE A 594 18.24 1.95 -11.02
CA ILE A 594 17.70 3.22 -11.50
C ILE A 594 18.81 4.26 -11.39
N SER A 595 19.13 4.95 -12.49
CA SER A 595 20.11 6.04 -12.46
C SER A 595 19.57 7.23 -11.63
N PRO A 596 20.43 8.09 -11.08
CA PRO A 596 19.98 9.30 -10.35
C PRO A 596 19.02 10.15 -11.18
N GLU A 597 19.28 10.26 -12.49
CA GLU A 597 18.48 11.01 -13.45
C GLU A 597 17.10 10.36 -13.64
N GLN A 598 17.04 9.05 -13.90
CA GLN A 598 15.77 8.32 -14.01
C GLN A 598 14.97 8.37 -12.70
N LEU A 599 15.65 8.29 -11.55
CA LEU A 599 15.03 8.39 -10.24
C LEU A 599 14.40 9.78 -10.02
N LYS A 600 15.08 10.84 -10.48
CA LYS A 600 14.56 12.20 -10.50
C LYS A 600 13.38 12.36 -11.46
N GLU A 601 13.45 11.85 -12.69
CA GLU A 601 12.32 11.92 -13.64
C GLU A 601 11.06 11.23 -13.10
N ILE A 602 11.23 10.07 -12.45
CA ILE A 602 10.13 9.36 -11.77
C ILE A 602 9.59 10.19 -10.59
N SER A 603 10.46 10.87 -9.82
CA SER A 603 10.02 11.70 -8.70
C SER A 603 9.23 12.93 -9.18
N SER A 604 9.72 13.64 -10.20
CA SER A 604 9.03 14.76 -10.87
C SER A 604 7.67 14.32 -11.42
N GLY A 605 7.62 13.22 -12.19
CA GLY A 605 6.38 12.72 -12.79
C GLY A 605 5.32 12.32 -11.75
N LEU A 606 5.74 11.74 -10.62
CA LEU A 606 4.83 11.44 -9.51
C LEU A 606 4.33 12.70 -8.80
N GLU A 607 5.19 13.71 -8.64
CA GLU A 607 4.86 14.99 -8.03
C GLU A 607 3.89 15.82 -8.89
N GLU A 608 4.19 15.97 -10.18
CA GLU A 608 3.34 16.68 -11.15
C GLU A 608 1.97 16.00 -11.36
N SER A 609 1.92 14.66 -11.25
CA SER A 609 0.66 13.91 -11.47
C SER A 609 -0.45 14.21 -10.45
N ASN A 610 -0.11 14.80 -9.29
CA ASN A 610 -1.03 15.09 -8.18
C ASN A 610 -1.81 13.85 -7.64
N VAL A 611 -1.42 12.62 -7.99
CA VAL A 611 -2.06 11.41 -7.45
C VAL A 611 -1.52 11.07 -6.06
N ASN A 612 -2.32 10.43 -5.21
CA ASN A 612 -1.76 9.77 -4.02
C ASN A 612 -0.90 8.59 -4.49
N PHE A 613 0.33 8.46 -4.01
CA PHE A 613 1.18 7.31 -4.34
C PHE A 613 1.87 6.70 -3.12
N LEU A 614 2.29 5.44 -3.27
CA LEU A 614 3.13 4.70 -2.34
C LEU A 614 4.31 4.13 -3.13
N TRP A 615 5.46 4.82 -3.08
CA TRP A 615 6.66 4.43 -3.81
C TRP A 615 7.67 3.73 -2.89
N VAL A 616 8.19 2.58 -3.33
CA VAL A 616 9.26 1.83 -2.67
C VAL A 616 10.60 2.13 -3.32
N ILE A 617 11.50 2.76 -2.55
CA ILE A 617 12.81 3.28 -2.97
C ILE A 617 13.94 2.53 -2.23
N ARG A 618 15.21 2.69 -2.64
CA ARG A 618 16.36 1.90 -2.16
C ARG A 618 17.62 2.74 -1.93
N ASN A 619 17.99 3.01 -0.67
CA ASN A 619 19.33 3.52 -0.26
C ASN A 619 19.94 4.65 -1.12
N LYS A 620 19.09 5.42 -1.79
CA LYS A 620 19.39 6.47 -2.78
C LYS A 620 18.44 7.66 -2.56
N GLU A 621 17.96 7.85 -1.33
CA GLU A 621 17.08 8.98 -0.99
C GLU A 621 17.77 10.33 -1.20
N SER A 622 19.11 10.36 -1.12
CA SER A 622 19.96 11.48 -1.52
C SER A 622 20.02 11.74 -3.05
N GLU A 623 19.48 10.85 -3.88
CA GLU A 623 19.41 11.00 -5.35
C GLU A 623 18.01 11.45 -5.83
N LEU A 624 17.01 11.54 -4.92
CA LEU A 624 15.64 12.00 -5.24
C LEU A 624 15.50 13.52 -5.40
N GLY A 625 16.59 14.27 -5.18
CA GLY A 625 16.55 15.68 -4.79
C GLY A 625 16.15 15.83 -3.32
N ASP A 626 16.58 16.91 -2.67
CA ASP A 626 16.20 17.13 -1.28
C ASP A 626 14.67 17.36 -1.19
N GLY A 627 14.06 16.60 -0.28
CA GLY A 627 12.70 16.81 0.18
C GLY A 627 11.55 16.10 -0.55
N PHE A 628 11.78 15.03 -1.31
CA PHE A 628 10.68 14.32 -1.96
C PHE A 628 9.58 13.80 -1.00
N GLU A 629 9.94 13.18 0.12
CA GLU A 629 8.98 12.67 1.13
C GLU A 629 8.12 13.77 1.79
N GLU A 630 8.61 15.01 1.68
CA GLU A 630 8.16 16.18 2.43
C GLU A 630 6.94 16.84 1.81
N ARG A 631 6.74 16.56 0.53
CA ARG A 631 5.70 17.13 -0.33
C ARG A 631 4.41 16.31 -0.28
N VAL A 632 4.50 15.05 0.16
CA VAL A 632 3.37 14.12 0.41
C VAL A 632 2.94 14.07 1.89
N LYS A 633 3.18 15.16 2.64
CA LYS A 633 3.33 15.11 4.10
C LYS A 633 2.07 14.93 4.95
N ASP A 634 0.89 15.45 4.59
CA ASP A 634 -0.37 15.64 5.38
C ASP A 634 -0.66 14.78 6.66
N ARG A 635 0.28 14.70 7.63
CA ARG A 635 0.34 13.58 8.59
C ARG A 635 0.92 13.90 9.99
N GLY A 636 1.43 15.11 10.32
CA GLY A 636 1.71 15.50 11.72
C GLY A 636 2.82 16.54 12.01
N HIS A 637 2.84 17.06 13.26
CA HIS A 637 3.95 17.79 13.91
C HIS A 637 3.77 17.94 15.46
N THR A 638 4.76 18.56 16.15
CA THR A 638 4.92 19.05 17.58
C THR A 638 6.09 18.45 18.41
N ILE A 639 6.26 18.97 19.65
CA ILE A 639 7.43 18.85 20.55
C ILE A 639 7.80 17.40 20.89
N PRO A 640 9.04 16.97 20.63
CA PRO A 640 9.45 15.58 20.84
C PRO A 640 9.23 15.01 22.25
N LEU A 641 9.62 15.71 23.32
CA LEU A 641 9.57 15.13 24.67
C LEU A 641 8.15 15.02 25.25
N LEU A 642 7.25 15.96 24.92
CA LEU A 642 5.84 15.86 25.31
C LEU A 642 5.08 14.85 24.44
N HIS A 643 5.47 14.69 23.19
CA HIS A 643 5.01 13.58 22.37
C HIS A 643 5.47 12.20 22.86
N LEU A 644 6.68 12.09 23.40
CA LEU A 644 7.10 10.87 24.09
C LEU A 644 6.18 10.57 25.29
N ALA A 645 5.70 11.59 26.02
CA ALA A 645 4.69 11.41 27.05
C ALA A 645 3.36 10.88 26.48
N HIS A 646 2.85 11.43 25.37
CA HIS A 646 1.65 10.88 24.70
C HIS A 646 1.85 9.43 24.21
N LEU A 647 3.02 9.07 23.67
CA LEU A 647 3.32 7.69 23.27
C LEU A 647 3.39 6.75 24.47
N LEU A 648 4.02 7.16 25.57
CA LEU A 648 4.07 6.37 26.81
C LEU A 648 2.67 6.17 27.42
N LEU A 649 1.79 7.17 27.36
CA LEU A 649 0.41 7.09 27.84
C LEU A 649 -0.51 6.20 26.99
N ARG A 650 -0.10 5.81 25.78
CA ARG A 650 -0.79 4.76 24.98
C ARG A 650 -0.54 3.35 25.52
N LEU A 651 0.49 3.15 26.35
CA LEU A 651 0.85 1.84 26.89
C LEU A 651 -0.01 1.51 28.13
N PRO A 652 -0.64 0.31 28.19
CA PRO A 652 -1.48 -0.05 29.32
C PRO A 652 -0.66 -0.16 30.61
N ARG A 653 -1.17 0.45 31.70
CA ARG A 653 -0.54 0.51 33.03
C ARG A 653 0.73 1.37 33.13
N VAL A 654 1.00 2.24 32.16
CA VAL A 654 1.99 3.32 32.31
C VAL A 654 1.32 4.58 32.87
N ALA A 655 1.94 5.18 33.87
CA ALA A 655 1.61 6.53 34.35
C ALA A 655 2.79 7.45 34.00
N VAL A 656 2.49 8.70 33.64
CA VAL A 656 3.51 9.70 33.30
C VAL A 656 3.33 10.94 34.16
N THR A 657 4.42 11.40 34.76
CA THR A 657 4.51 12.67 35.47
C THR A 657 5.54 13.54 34.78
N VAL A 658 5.16 14.77 34.42
CA VAL A 658 6.03 15.77 33.79
C VAL A 658 6.39 16.81 34.83
N PHE A 659 7.69 17.01 35.03
CA PHE A 659 8.21 18.11 35.82
C PHE A 659 8.40 19.34 34.94
N THR A 660 8.06 20.50 35.46
CA THR A 660 8.20 21.79 34.77
C THR A 660 8.47 22.91 35.77
N THR A 661 8.44 24.17 35.34
CA THR A 661 8.57 25.35 36.20
C THR A 661 7.32 26.24 36.07
N PRO A 662 6.99 27.10 37.05
CA PRO A 662 5.74 27.86 37.07
C PRO A 662 5.41 28.66 35.80
N ALA A 663 6.40 29.31 35.18
CA ALA A 663 6.22 30.10 33.96
C ALA A 663 6.09 29.24 32.68
N ASN A 664 6.45 27.96 32.75
CA ASN A 664 6.34 26.98 31.66
C ASN A 664 5.09 26.07 31.81
N ARG A 665 4.53 25.95 33.03
CA ARG A 665 3.31 25.17 33.32
C ARG A 665 2.14 25.41 32.36
N PRO A 666 1.77 26.66 31.99
CA PRO A 666 0.57 26.89 31.15
C PRO A 666 0.70 26.25 29.76
N PHE A 667 1.91 26.29 29.20
CA PHE A 667 2.22 25.71 27.89
C PHE A 667 2.11 24.18 27.91
N ILE A 668 2.74 23.52 28.90
CA ILE A 668 2.69 22.06 29.04
C ILE A 668 1.27 21.58 29.39
N SER A 669 0.51 22.36 30.16
CA SER A 669 -0.90 22.04 30.49
C SER A 669 -1.81 22.09 29.26
N ASN A 670 -1.63 23.07 28.37
CA ASN A 670 -2.36 23.19 27.11
C ASN A 670 -1.94 22.14 26.05
N PHE A 671 -0.74 21.58 26.21
CA PHE A 671 -0.23 20.49 25.39
C PHE A 671 -0.84 19.16 25.82
N LEU A 672 -0.69 18.79 27.10
CA LEU A 672 -1.15 17.54 27.71
C LEU A 672 -2.66 17.54 28.06
N VAL A 673 -3.43 18.45 27.46
CA VAL A 673 -4.88 18.55 27.65
C VAL A 673 -5.56 17.25 27.21
N ASN A 674 -6.53 16.78 28.00
CA ASN A 674 -7.21 15.48 27.84
C ASN A 674 -6.32 14.23 28.03
N THR A 675 -5.10 14.37 28.56
CA THR A 675 -4.29 13.22 28.99
C THR A 675 -4.47 12.90 30.47
N SER A 676 -3.99 11.73 30.91
CA SER A 676 -3.85 11.37 32.32
C SER A 676 -2.46 11.67 32.90
N ALA A 677 -1.69 12.59 32.27
CA ALA A 677 -0.39 13.01 32.78
C ALA A 677 -0.53 13.87 34.04
N SER A 678 0.32 13.64 35.03
CA SER A 678 0.48 14.56 36.17
C SER A 678 1.51 15.64 35.83
N ILE A 679 1.29 16.90 36.24
CA ILE A 679 2.24 18.01 36.00
C ILE A 679 2.62 18.64 37.35
N ILE A 680 3.91 18.58 37.69
CA ILE A 680 4.48 19.11 38.94
C ILE A 680 5.41 20.28 38.62
N ASP A 681 5.23 21.38 39.36
CA ASP A 681 6.08 22.55 39.26
C ASP A 681 7.24 22.44 40.23
N LEU A 682 8.44 22.65 39.71
CA LEU A 682 9.68 22.83 40.47
C LEU A 682 9.98 24.33 40.52
N PRO A 683 10.19 24.94 41.70
CA PRO A 683 10.56 26.34 41.80
C PRO A 683 11.85 26.62 41.01
N PHE A 684 11.81 27.57 40.08
CA PHE A 684 13.02 28.03 39.43
C PHE A 684 13.77 29.02 40.35
N PRO A 685 15.11 29.03 40.39
CA PRO A 685 15.83 29.91 41.30
C PRO A 685 15.65 31.39 40.95
N GLU A 686 15.33 32.20 41.94
CA GLU A 686 15.34 33.67 41.79
C GLU A 686 16.78 34.21 41.73
N ASN A 687 16.96 35.37 41.08
CA ASN A 687 18.20 36.14 41.07
C ASN A 687 19.45 35.41 40.53
N VAL A 688 19.28 34.52 39.54
CA VAL A 688 20.40 33.89 38.82
C VAL A 688 21.26 34.97 38.17
N ALA A 689 22.56 34.96 38.45
CA ALA A 689 23.49 36.01 37.99
C ALA A 689 23.47 36.17 36.45
N GLY A 690 23.11 37.37 36.01
CA GLY A 690 23.01 37.74 34.59
C GLY A 690 21.63 37.53 33.95
N ILE A 691 20.71 36.82 34.60
CA ILE A 691 19.38 36.51 34.04
C ILE A 691 18.31 37.46 34.63
N PRO A 692 17.51 38.15 33.80
CA PRO A 692 16.40 38.95 34.29
C PRO A 692 15.34 38.13 35.06
N PRO A 693 14.67 38.71 36.07
CA PRO A 693 13.63 38.01 36.84
C PRO A 693 12.49 37.45 35.98
N GLY A 694 12.00 36.25 36.33
CA GLY A 694 10.88 35.60 35.66
C GLY A 694 11.22 34.82 34.38
N ILE A 695 12.49 34.76 33.98
CA ILE A 695 12.94 33.94 32.84
C ILE A 695 13.33 32.54 33.31
N GLU A 696 12.46 31.58 33.02
CA GLU A 696 12.62 30.16 33.31
C GLU A 696 12.78 29.30 32.04
N SER A 697 13.04 29.92 30.87
CA SER A 697 13.07 29.24 29.57
C SER A 697 14.01 29.92 28.59
N THR A 698 14.59 29.16 27.66
CA THR A 698 15.61 29.61 26.71
C THR A 698 15.07 30.56 25.64
N ASP A 699 13.81 30.40 25.21
CA ASP A 699 13.13 31.25 24.22
C ASP A 699 12.92 32.70 24.70
N LYS A 700 13.09 32.93 26.01
CA LYS A 700 12.93 34.23 26.70
C LYS A 700 14.26 34.83 27.16
N LEU A 701 15.40 34.20 26.88
CA LEU A 701 16.71 34.78 27.20
C LEU A 701 16.98 36.00 26.29
N PRO A 702 17.46 37.14 26.83
CA PRO A 702 17.81 38.31 26.03
C PRO A 702 19.16 38.18 25.30
N SER A 703 19.88 37.07 25.51
CA SER A 703 21.08 36.70 24.76
C SER A 703 21.42 35.23 25.01
N ILE A 704 21.85 34.50 23.98
CA ILE A 704 22.31 33.11 24.10
C ILE A 704 23.53 32.96 25.03
N SER A 705 24.31 34.03 25.24
CA SER A 705 25.41 34.06 26.22
C SER A 705 24.98 33.73 27.66
N LEU A 706 23.71 33.95 28.00
CA LEU A 706 23.12 33.66 29.31
C LEU A 706 22.63 32.20 29.46
N TYR A 707 22.75 31.38 28.41
CA TYR A 707 22.39 29.97 28.43
C TYR A 707 23.16 29.16 29.48
N VAL A 708 24.47 29.40 29.60
CA VAL A 708 25.36 28.65 30.52
C VAL A 708 25.03 28.95 32.00
N PRO A 709 24.73 30.20 32.40
CA PRO A 709 24.05 30.52 33.66
C PRO A 709 22.69 29.83 33.85
N LEU A 710 21.80 29.85 32.85
CA LEU A 710 20.44 29.27 32.97
C LEU A 710 20.52 27.75 33.21
N ALA A 711 21.34 27.05 32.44
CA ALA A 711 21.57 25.61 32.61
C ALA A 711 22.14 25.27 34.00
N ARG A 712 23.09 26.06 34.52
CA ARG A 712 23.61 25.93 35.90
C ARG A 712 22.54 26.14 36.96
N ALA A 713 21.65 27.12 36.79
CA ALA A 713 20.56 27.36 37.73
C ALA A 713 19.64 26.13 37.89
N THR A 714 19.44 25.33 36.83
CA THR A 714 18.59 24.12 36.94
C THR A 714 19.05 23.16 38.03
N LYS A 715 20.35 23.07 38.34
CA LYS A 715 20.86 22.19 39.41
C LYS A 715 20.35 22.60 40.80
N LEU A 716 20.01 23.87 41.02
CA LEU A 716 19.43 24.33 42.29
C LEU A 716 17.99 23.82 42.49
N MET A 717 17.31 23.34 41.44
CA MET A 717 15.99 22.69 41.52
C MET A 717 16.06 21.25 42.06
N GLN A 718 17.27 20.67 42.16
CA GLN A 718 17.51 19.29 42.57
C GLN A 718 16.87 18.93 43.93
N PRO A 719 16.95 19.74 45.01
CA PRO A 719 16.36 19.38 46.30
C PRO A 719 14.83 19.30 46.28
N ASP A 720 14.16 20.13 45.47
CA ASP A 720 12.70 20.13 45.33
C ASP A 720 12.23 19.01 44.39
N PHE A 721 12.99 18.71 43.32
CA PHE A 721 12.80 17.50 42.52
C PHE A 721 12.91 16.23 43.38
N GLU A 722 13.95 16.13 44.21
CA GLU A 722 14.15 14.97 45.07
C GLU A 722 13.06 14.83 46.15
N ARG A 723 12.53 15.94 46.68
CA ARG A 723 11.38 15.91 47.61
C ARG A 723 10.11 15.45 46.88
N ALA A 724 9.81 16.02 45.72
CA ALA A 724 8.66 15.63 44.91
C ALA A 724 8.72 14.15 44.49
N VAL A 725 9.92 13.59 44.26
CA VAL A 725 10.13 12.16 43.96
C VAL A 725 9.99 11.26 45.20
N GLN A 726 10.28 11.74 46.41
CA GLN A 726 10.06 10.99 47.66
C GLN A 726 8.57 10.72 47.91
N ASP A 727 7.70 11.68 47.58
CA ASP A 727 6.25 11.58 47.77
C ASP A 727 5.54 10.79 46.64
N MET A 728 6.27 10.26 45.65
CA MET A 728 5.69 9.53 44.51
C MET A 728 5.47 8.03 44.75
N PRO A 729 4.49 7.42 44.06
CA PRO A 729 4.50 5.99 43.77
C PRO A 729 5.80 5.58 43.07
N ARG A 730 6.23 4.32 43.25
CA ARG A 730 7.50 3.78 42.72
C ARG A 730 7.76 4.17 41.25
N VAL A 731 8.76 5.03 41.05
CA VAL A 731 9.26 5.42 39.72
C VAL A 731 9.95 4.23 39.04
N SER A 732 9.56 3.92 37.81
CA SER A 732 10.13 2.82 37.03
C SER A 732 11.39 3.23 36.25
N PHE A 733 11.41 4.45 35.73
CA PHE A 733 12.53 5.10 35.07
C PHE A 733 12.26 6.61 34.98
N LEU A 734 13.31 7.41 34.78
CA LEU A 734 13.22 8.83 34.47
C LEU A 734 13.67 9.07 33.03
N VAL A 735 12.95 9.88 32.26
CA VAL A 735 13.49 10.52 31.06
C VAL A 735 13.75 11.98 31.42
N SER A 736 14.95 12.48 31.15
CA SER A 736 15.24 13.91 31.27
C SER A 736 16.04 14.40 30.08
N ASP A 737 16.00 15.71 29.88
CA ASP A 737 16.91 16.38 28.97
C ASP A 737 18.40 16.12 29.36
N GLY A 738 19.30 16.16 28.39
CA GLY A 738 20.75 16.07 28.58
C GLY A 738 21.32 17.26 29.35
N PHE A 739 20.78 18.45 29.12
CA PHE A 739 21.12 19.69 29.84
C PHE A 739 20.66 19.69 31.31
N LEU A 740 19.96 18.64 31.77
CA LEU A 740 19.66 18.38 33.18
C LEU A 740 20.58 17.27 33.72
N TRP A 741 21.90 17.43 33.62
CA TRP A 741 22.90 16.40 33.97
C TRP A 741 22.77 15.90 35.42
N TRP A 742 22.42 16.79 36.35
CA TRP A 742 22.23 16.52 37.77
C TRP A 742 21.14 15.48 38.07
N THR A 743 20.15 15.26 37.19
CA THR A 743 19.10 14.26 37.42
C THR A 743 19.63 12.82 37.49
N LEU A 744 20.86 12.56 36.99
CA LEU A 744 21.51 11.25 37.17
C LEU A 744 21.82 10.98 38.65
N GLU A 745 22.25 12.00 39.40
CA GLU A 745 22.58 11.90 40.83
C GLU A 745 21.33 11.50 41.62
N SER A 746 20.22 12.22 41.40
CA SER A 746 18.92 11.92 42.00
C SER A 746 18.35 10.57 41.57
N ALA A 747 18.46 10.20 40.29
CA ALA A 747 18.01 8.88 39.81
C ALA A 747 18.80 7.73 40.45
N THR A 748 20.11 7.91 40.60
CA THR A 748 21.00 6.97 41.32
C THR A 748 20.62 6.87 42.80
N LYS A 749 20.39 8.01 43.46
CA LYS A 749 20.00 8.13 44.87
C LYS A 749 18.70 7.38 45.20
N PHE A 750 17.73 7.37 44.29
CA PHE A 750 16.45 6.66 44.44
C PHE A 750 16.39 5.29 43.74
N GLY A 751 17.49 4.86 43.08
CA GLY A 751 17.61 3.52 42.51
C GLY A 751 16.76 3.24 41.27
N PHE A 752 16.42 4.25 40.47
CA PHE A 752 15.74 4.08 39.18
C PHE A 752 16.63 4.49 38.00
N PRO A 753 16.52 3.83 36.83
CA PRO A 753 17.34 4.16 35.66
C PRO A 753 16.93 5.50 35.05
N ARG A 754 17.93 6.35 34.76
CA ARG A 754 17.78 7.53 33.89
C ARG A 754 17.98 7.15 32.43
N PHE A 755 17.08 7.61 31.58
CA PHE A 755 17.27 7.75 30.14
C PHE A 755 17.50 9.24 29.83
N VAL A 756 18.47 9.53 28.94
CA VAL A 756 18.77 10.88 28.49
C VAL A 756 18.16 11.15 27.12
N PHE A 757 17.57 12.33 26.96
CA PHE A 757 17.03 12.84 25.71
C PHE A 757 17.77 14.14 25.35
N PHE A 758 18.28 14.27 24.13
CA PHE A 758 19.00 15.48 23.69
C PHE A 758 18.24 16.28 22.63
N GLY A 759 17.10 15.79 22.16
CA GLY A 759 16.43 16.37 21.01
C GLY A 759 17.25 16.33 19.71
N MET A 760 18.33 15.54 19.63
CA MET A 760 19.23 15.38 18.46
C MET A 760 19.12 13.97 17.84
N ASN A 761 19.83 13.74 16.73
CA ASN A 761 19.98 12.46 16.03
C ASN A 761 21.25 11.67 16.43
N ASN A 762 21.44 10.49 15.84
CA ASN A 762 22.68 9.72 15.97
C ASN A 762 23.82 10.31 15.11
N TYR A 763 23.56 10.87 13.93
CA TYR A 763 24.58 11.53 13.08
C TYR A 763 25.41 12.55 13.87
N SER A 764 24.79 13.59 14.42
CA SER A 764 25.48 14.67 15.14
C SER A 764 26.14 14.11 16.40
N SER A 765 25.48 13.19 17.10
CA SER A 765 26.04 12.55 18.29
C SER A 765 27.23 11.60 17.98
N CYS A 766 27.37 11.15 16.73
CA CYS A 766 28.51 10.38 16.22
C CYS A 766 29.63 11.31 15.73
N VAL A 767 29.34 12.34 14.93
CA VAL A 767 30.34 13.32 14.47
C VAL A 767 30.98 14.04 15.67
N SER A 768 30.18 14.56 16.61
CA SER A 768 30.68 15.16 17.86
C SER A 768 31.39 14.16 18.78
N ARG A 769 31.16 12.84 18.62
CA ARG A 769 31.94 11.80 19.32
C ARG A 769 33.29 11.57 18.64
N SER A 770 33.34 11.47 17.31
CA SER A 770 34.59 11.29 16.56
C SER A 770 35.57 12.43 16.81
N VAL A 771 35.10 13.68 16.79
CA VAL A 771 35.89 14.87 17.19
C VAL A 771 36.34 14.79 18.65
N ARG A 772 35.44 14.47 19.59
CA ARG A 772 35.78 14.41 21.02
C ARG A 772 36.77 13.29 21.37
N VAL A 773 36.77 12.18 20.62
CA VAL A 773 37.69 11.04 20.82
C VAL A 773 39.03 11.28 20.11
N ASN A 774 39.02 11.92 18.94
CA ASN A 774 40.21 12.31 18.19
C ASN A 774 40.33 13.84 18.18
N ARG A 775 40.75 14.46 19.30
CA ARG A 775 40.91 15.93 19.38
C ARG A 775 41.83 16.49 18.28
N THR A 776 42.90 15.77 17.98
CA THR A 776 43.86 16.05 16.89
C THR A 776 43.25 16.11 15.50
N LEU A 777 41.98 15.73 15.33
CA LEU A 777 41.22 15.91 14.10
C LEU A 777 41.01 17.40 13.75
N LEU A 778 40.89 18.28 14.75
CA LEU A 778 40.70 19.74 14.56
C LEU A 778 41.99 20.57 14.75
N ASP A 779 43.11 19.92 15.08
CA ASP A 779 44.43 20.53 15.28
C ASP A 779 45.30 20.54 14.00
N GLY A 780 44.85 19.84 12.94
CA GLY A 780 45.56 19.72 11.66
C GLY A 780 45.30 20.74 10.53
N PRO A 781 44.22 21.55 10.50
CA PRO A 781 43.94 22.44 9.36
C PRO A 781 44.77 23.75 9.42
N ASN A 782 45.01 24.35 8.27
CA ASN A 782 45.73 25.62 8.11
C ASN A 782 44.79 26.84 8.04
N SER A 783 43.49 26.60 7.94
CA SER A 783 42.42 27.60 7.90
C SER A 783 41.16 27.00 8.52
N ASP A 784 40.32 27.82 9.18
CA ASP A 784 39.10 27.30 9.82
C ASP A 784 38.08 26.74 8.81
N ASP A 785 38.17 27.15 7.54
CA ASP A 785 37.37 26.66 6.40
C ASP A 785 37.91 25.37 5.74
N GLU A 786 39.01 24.78 6.22
CA GLU A 786 39.60 23.59 5.59
C GLU A 786 38.75 22.32 5.85
N LEU A 787 38.55 21.48 4.82
CA LEU A 787 37.64 20.33 4.89
C LEU A 787 38.28 19.09 5.53
N ILE A 788 37.99 18.89 6.81
CA ILE A 788 38.44 17.81 7.67
C ILE A 788 37.57 16.56 7.45
N THR A 789 38.18 15.36 7.48
CA THR A 789 37.46 14.09 7.21
C THR A 789 37.12 13.35 8.50
N VAL A 790 35.84 13.13 8.80
CA VAL A 790 35.42 12.59 10.11
C VAL A 790 35.91 11.16 10.31
N THR A 791 36.63 10.91 11.42
CA THR A 791 37.13 9.58 11.77
C THR A 791 35.96 8.59 11.94
N GLY A 792 36.04 7.45 11.25
CA GLY A 792 34.98 6.44 11.19
C GLY A 792 33.96 6.64 10.05
N PHE A 793 33.90 7.82 9.44
CA PHE A 793 32.91 8.18 8.40
C PHE A 793 33.58 8.93 7.24
N PRO A 794 34.42 8.27 6.41
CA PRO A 794 35.32 8.94 5.45
C PRO A 794 34.64 9.76 4.35
N TRP A 795 33.33 9.61 4.15
CA TRP A 795 32.51 10.41 3.25
C TRP A 795 32.06 11.76 3.86
N ILE A 796 32.10 11.92 5.18
CA ILE A 796 31.73 13.18 5.84
C ILE A 796 32.94 14.13 5.83
N LYS A 797 32.71 15.35 5.34
CA LYS A 797 33.61 16.48 5.47
C LYS A 797 32.98 17.52 6.40
N VAL A 798 33.78 18.12 7.26
CA VAL A 798 33.40 19.20 8.18
C VAL A 798 34.52 20.25 8.21
N THR A 799 34.17 21.50 8.49
CA THR A 799 35.12 22.57 8.75
C THR A 799 35.45 22.66 10.25
N ARG A 800 36.35 23.57 10.63
CA ARG A 800 36.59 23.93 12.03
C ARG A 800 35.50 24.89 12.55
N ASN A 801 34.88 25.67 11.67
CA ASN A 801 33.74 26.54 11.95
C ASN A 801 32.43 25.78 12.28
N ASP A 802 32.33 24.49 11.94
CA ASP A 802 31.16 23.65 12.20
C ASP A 802 30.99 23.24 13.69
N PHE A 803 31.89 23.67 14.59
CA PHE A 803 31.93 23.21 15.99
C PHE A 803 32.12 24.35 17.02
N ASP A 804 31.42 24.22 18.16
CA ASP A 804 31.59 25.11 19.31
C ASP A 804 33.05 25.17 19.82
N PRO A 805 33.47 26.30 20.44
CA PRO A 805 34.78 26.47 21.09
C PRO A 805 35.20 25.33 22.03
N VAL A 806 34.25 24.65 22.69
CA VAL A 806 34.54 23.49 23.58
C VAL A 806 35.19 22.29 22.85
N PHE A 807 35.09 22.24 21.52
CA PHE A 807 35.75 21.27 20.64
C PHE A 807 37.00 21.83 19.95
N THR A 808 37.00 23.12 19.55
CA THR A 808 38.05 23.74 18.71
C THR A 808 39.18 24.39 19.51
N ASP A 809 38.96 24.75 20.78
CA ASP A 809 40.02 25.22 21.68
C ASP A 809 40.99 24.08 22.01
N ALA A 810 42.29 24.39 21.98
CA ALA A 810 43.35 23.47 22.41
C ALA A 810 43.33 23.22 23.94
N GLU A 811 42.95 24.24 24.72
CA GLU A 811 42.72 24.15 26.17
C GLU A 811 41.33 24.72 26.53
N PRO A 812 40.22 24.02 26.25
CA PRO A 812 38.88 24.49 26.58
C PRO A 812 38.72 24.49 28.10
N LYS A 813 38.22 25.60 28.66
CA LYS A 813 38.19 25.84 30.10
C LYS A 813 37.10 26.82 30.53
N GLY A 814 36.80 26.81 31.83
CA GLY A 814 35.77 27.66 32.42
C GLY A 814 34.33 27.18 32.16
N PRO A 815 33.32 28.04 32.42
CA PRO A 815 31.95 27.59 32.61
C PRO A 815 31.30 26.79 31.46
N PRO A 816 31.49 27.13 30.16
CA PRO A 816 30.90 26.35 29.07
C PRO A 816 31.49 24.92 28.98
N PHE A 817 32.82 24.79 29.11
CA PHE A 817 33.49 23.50 29.04
C PHE A 817 33.16 22.59 30.23
N GLU A 818 33.14 23.15 31.45
CA GLU A 818 32.67 22.43 32.64
C GLU A 818 31.25 21.86 32.46
N LEU A 819 30.32 22.69 31.97
CA LEU A 819 28.93 22.31 31.72
C LEU A 819 28.82 21.21 30.64
N PHE A 820 29.63 21.30 29.59
CA PHE A 820 29.73 20.26 28.57
C PHE A 820 30.28 18.94 29.13
N MET A 821 31.31 18.98 29.97
CA MET A 821 31.88 17.79 30.61
C MET A 821 30.89 17.13 31.58
N ASP A 822 30.17 17.92 32.37
CA ASP A 822 29.11 17.45 33.27
C ASP A 822 28.01 16.70 32.49
N GLN A 823 27.56 17.23 31.34
CA GLN A 823 26.63 16.54 30.44
C GLN A 823 27.21 15.25 29.86
N VAL A 824 28.46 15.25 29.40
CA VAL A 824 29.12 14.07 28.82
C VAL A 824 29.26 12.96 29.86
N ILE A 825 29.60 13.30 31.12
CA ILE A 825 29.69 12.35 32.23
C ILE A 825 28.30 11.79 32.58
N ALA A 826 27.29 12.64 32.75
CA ALA A 826 25.94 12.19 33.09
C ALA A 826 25.27 11.37 31.96
N THR A 827 25.56 11.72 30.70
CA THR A 827 25.15 10.96 29.52
C THR A 827 25.75 9.57 29.54
N SER A 828 27.09 9.48 29.68
CA SER A 828 27.83 8.20 29.60
C SER A 828 27.46 7.22 30.71
N ASN A 829 26.98 7.72 31.86
CA ASN A 829 26.54 6.94 33.02
C ASN A 829 25.01 6.80 33.14
N SER A 830 24.22 7.35 32.21
CA SER A 830 22.79 7.05 32.13
C SER A 830 22.54 5.61 31.69
N TYR A 831 21.36 5.05 31.95
CA TYR A 831 21.00 3.69 31.54
C TYR A 831 20.78 3.58 30.01
N GLY A 832 20.22 4.64 29.41
CA GLY A 832 19.89 4.69 27.99
C GLY A 832 19.85 6.10 27.41
N MET A 833 19.87 6.19 26.09
CA MET A 833 19.61 7.42 25.34
C MET A 833 18.39 7.22 24.44
N ILE A 834 17.47 8.18 24.47
CA ILE A 834 16.28 8.20 23.61
C ILE A 834 16.50 9.22 22.51
N VAL A 835 16.30 8.82 21.26
CA VAL A 835 16.62 9.61 20.05
C VAL A 835 15.35 9.94 19.29
N ASN A 836 15.15 11.22 18.97
CA ASN A 836 14.07 11.65 18.08
C ASN A 836 14.46 11.40 16.61
N SER A 837 14.42 10.13 16.23
CA SER A 837 14.81 9.58 14.94
C SER A 837 14.26 8.16 14.78
N PHE A 838 14.29 7.61 13.57
CA PHE A 838 13.97 6.19 13.29
C PHE A 838 15.23 5.44 12.82
N TYR A 839 15.19 4.11 12.75
CA TYR A 839 16.39 3.31 12.43
C TYR A 839 16.82 3.51 10.97
N GLU A 840 15.85 3.56 10.06
CA GLU A 840 16.04 3.54 8.62
C GLU A 840 16.63 4.87 8.07
N LEU A 841 16.40 6.00 8.75
CA LEU A 841 16.99 7.31 8.39
C LEU A 841 18.52 7.35 8.60
N GLU A 842 19.02 6.70 9.64
CA GLU A 842 20.43 6.82 10.04
C GLU A 842 21.06 5.50 10.56
N PRO A 843 20.87 4.37 9.86
CA PRO A 843 21.24 3.05 10.37
C PRO A 843 22.74 2.92 10.61
N VAL A 844 23.56 3.55 9.75
CA VAL A 844 25.03 3.60 9.89
C VAL A 844 25.45 4.29 11.17
N PHE A 845 24.79 5.40 11.54
CA PHE A 845 25.12 6.17 12.74
C PHE A 845 24.56 5.53 14.00
N PHE A 846 23.35 4.96 13.93
CA PHE A 846 22.75 4.17 15.01
C PHE A 846 23.60 2.93 15.35
N GLU A 847 23.97 2.12 14.35
CA GLU A 847 24.78 0.92 14.54
C GLU A 847 26.20 1.24 15.01
N HIS A 848 26.85 2.25 14.41
CA HIS A 848 28.15 2.72 14.89
C HIS A 848 28.05 3.18 16.35
N ARG A 849 27.07 4.02 16.71
CA ARG A 849 26.88 4.48 18.09
C ARG A 849 26.69 3.31 19.05
N ASN A 850 25.78 2.40 18.72
CA ASN A 850 25.45 1.27 19.58
C ASN A 850 26.60 0.25 19.68
N ARG A 851 27.52 0.21 18.72
CA ARG A 851 28.75 -0.61 18.79
C ARG A 851 29.83 0.06 19.62
N GLU A 852 30.13 1.32 19.32
CA GLU A 852 31.33 2.03 19.82
C GLU A 852 31.09 2.84 21.11
N ALA A 853 29.86 2.94 21.62
CA ALA A 853 29.52 3.78 22.77
C ALA A 853 28.54 3.15 23.77
N LYS A 854 28.55 3.71 24.98
CA LYS A 854 27.49 3.57 26.00
C LYS A 854 27.02 4.97 26.44
N PRO A 855 25.77 5.10 26.90
CA PRO A 855 24.72 4.08 26.89
C PRO A 855 24.20 3.80 25.48
N LYS A 856 23.41 2.72 25.35
CA LYS A 856 22.74 2.37 24.10
C LYS A 856 21.72 3.45 23.73
N ALA A 857 21.53 3.65 22.43
CA ALA A 857 20.55 4.55 21.85
C ALA A 857 19.33 3.76 21.35
N TRP A 858 18.14 4.31 21.60
CA TRP A 858 16.86 3.84 21.08
C TRP A 858 16.22 4.94 20.22
N CYS A 859 16.07 4.66 18.93
CA CYS A 859 15.27 5.47 18.02
C CYS A 859 13.78 5.26 18.30
N VAL A 860 13.04 6.35 18.54
CA VAL A 860 11.61 6.33 18.89
C VAL A 860 10.78 7.38 18.11
N GLY A 861 11.40 8.03 17.13
CA GLY A 861 10.80 9.12 16.36
C GLY A 861 10.34 8.71 14.95
N PRO A 862 9.94 9.70 14.12
CA PRO A 862 9.88 11.12 14.45
C PRO A 862 8.72 11.39 15.40
N LEU A 863 9.04 11.84 16.62
CA LEU A 863 8.08 11.98 17.73
C LEU A 863 6.99 13.00 17.38
N CYS A 864 7.25 13.91 16.44
CA CYS A 864 6.30 14.87 15.90
C CYS A 864 5.03 14.24 15.26
N LEU A 865 5.00 12.91 15.04
CA LEU A 865 3.82 12.17 14.56
C LEU A 865 2.97 11.53 15.69
N ALA A 866 3.26 11.82 16.97
CA ALA A 866 2.52 11.22 18.07
C ALA A 866 1.06 11.71 18.14
N ASP A 867 0.80 12.99 17.90
CA ASP A 867 -0.51 13.61 18.17
C ASP A 867 -1.48 13.57 16.98
N PRO A 868 -2.80 13.41 17.23
CA PRO A 868 -3.82 13.55 16.18
C PRO A 868 -3.99 15.03 15.78
N PRO A 869 -4.26 15.33 14.49
CA PRO A 869 -4.38 16.71 14.02
C PRO A 869 -5.57 17.43 14.67
N ARG A 870 -5.33 18.63 15.20
CA ARG A 870 -6.37 19.54 15.69
C ARG A 870 -7.10 20.18 14.50
N ILE A 871 -8.43 20.31 14.59
CA ILE A 871 -9.27 20.90 13.54
C ILE A 871 -9.44 22.40 13.84
N GLN A 872 -8.87 23.27 13.00
CA GLN A 872 -9.23 24.69 12.99
C GLN A 872 -10.54 24.93 12.22
N LEU A 873 -11.31 25.94 12.62
CA LEU A 873 -12.65 26.24 12.09
C LEU A 873 -12.69 27.45 11.14
N GLN A 874 -11.62 28.25 11.05
CA GLN A 874 -11.52 29.41 10.16
C GLN A 874 -10.06 29.61 9.68
N LYS A 875 -9.86 29.76 8.37
CA LYS A 875 -8.56 30.06 7.75
C LYS A 875 -8.14 31.52 7.98
N PRO A 876 -6.99 31.84 8.63
CA PRO A 876 -6.45 33.19 8.69
C PRO A 876 -6.12 33.83 7.32
N LYS A 877 -5.97 35.16 7.30
CA LYS A 877 -5.81 35.98 6.07
C LYS A 877 -4.63 35.58 5.19
N TRP A 878 -3.52 35.14 5.78
CA TRP A 878 -2.33 34.75 5.03
C TRP A 878 -2.55 33.41 4.29
N ILE A 879 -3.30 32.45 4.87
CA ILE A 879 -3.76 31.25 4.16
C ILE A 879 -4.62 31.62 2.96
N GLN A 880 -5.60 32.52 3.14
CA GLN A 880 -6.47 32.97 2.05
C GLN A 880 -5.71 33.68 0.91
N TRP A 881 -4.53 34.22 1.19
CA TRP A 881 -3.65 34.81 0.18
C TRP A 881 -2.79 33.73 -0.52
N LEU A 882 -2.33 32.72 0.21
CA LEU A 882 -1.68 31.53 -0.36
C LEU A 882 -2.65 30.71 -1.24
N ASP A 883 -3.94 30.59 -0.85
CA ASP A 883 -5.00 29.97 -1.67
C ASP A 883 -5.04 30.64 -3.05
N ARG A 884 -5.09 31.98 -3.08
CA ARG A 884 -5.06 32.74 -4.33
C ARG A 884 -3.75 32.62 -5.11
N LYS A 885 -2.60 32.44 -4.44
CA LYS A 885 -1.32 32.22 -5.12
C LYS A 885 -1.22 30.83 -5.74
N LEU A 886 -1.77 29.81 -5.07
CA LEU A 886 -1.95 28.47 -5.62
C LEU A 886 -2.88 28.48 -6.84
N GLU A 887 -4.04 29.13 -6.74
CA GLU A 887 -4.98 29.32 -7.87
C GLU A 887 -4.34 30.05 -9.07
N GLN A 888 -3.30 30.86 -8.82
CA GLN A 888 -2.49 31.57 -9.82
C GLN A 888 -1.24 30.80 -10.27
N GLY A 889 -1.06 29.53 -9.86
CA GLY A 889 0.14 28.73 -10.19
C GLY A 889 1.45 29.35 -9.70
N SER A 890 1.41 30.19 -8.66
CA SER A 890 2.51 31.07 -8.26
C SER A 890 3.21 30.56 -6.99
N SER A 891 4.52 30.34 -7.08
CA SER A 891 5.36 29.96 -5.93
C SER A 891 5.77 31.14 -5.06
N VAL A 892 5.92 30.88 -3.76
CA VAL A 892 6.04 31.81 -2.64
C VAL A 892 7.18 31.35 -1.73
N LEU A 893 8.19 32.19 -1.56
CA LEU A 893 9.31 31.93 -0.66
C LEU A 893 8.87 32.08 0.81
N TYR A 894 8.78 30.99 1.55
CA TYR A 894 8.62 31.01 3.00
C TYR A 894 9.96 31.28 3.68
N VAL A 895 9.98 32.27 4.57
CA VAL A 895 11.15 32.66 5.36
C VAL A 895 10.77 32.72 6.84
N ALA A 896 11.40 31.89 7.67
CA ALA A 896 11.33 31.96 9.13
C ALA A 896 12.58 31.36 9.76
N PHE A 897 13.08 32.00 10.81
CA PHE A 897 14.34 31.66 11.49
C PHE A 897 14.12 31.03 12.88
N GLY A 898 12.91 30.55 13.18
CA GLY A 898 12.56 29.98 14.49
C GLY A 898 12.34 31.04 15.58
N THR A 899 12.16 30.59 16.82
CA THR A 899 11.93 31.44 18.01
C THR A 899 13.20 31.70 18.83
N GLN A 900 14.38 31.33 18.32
CA GLN A 900 15.67 31.49 19.02
C GLN A 900 16.75 32.23 18.21
N ALA A 901 16.56 32.44 16.90
CA ALA A 901 17.46 33.31 16.13
C ALA A 901 17.33 34.77 16.55
N ASP A 902 18.48 35.44 16.63
CA ASP A 902 18.64 36.89 16.85
C ASP A 902 19.21 37.49 15.55
N ILE A 903 18.53 38.49 14.99
CA ILE A 903 18.81 39.03 13.65
C ILE A 903 18.97 40.54 13.78
N SER A 904 20.15 41.06 13.47
CA SER A 904 20.43 42.50 13.60
C SER A 904 19.58 43.34 12.62
N PRO A 905 19.31 44.62 12.92
CA PRO A 905 18.58 45.51 12.02
C PRO A 905 19.21 45.62 10.62
N GLU A 906 20.54 45.56 10.52
CA GLU A 906 21.26 45.52 9.25
C GLU A 906 20.95 44.24 8.47
N GLN A 907 21.03 43.08 9.12
CA GLN A 907 20.74 41.79 8.48
C GLN A 907 19.26 41.69 8.09
N LEU A 908 18.34 42.18 8.92
CA LEU A 908 16.90 42.27 8.63
C LEU A 908 16.63 43.14 7.39
N LYS A 909 17.36 44.25 7.25
CA LYS A 909 17.25 45.17 6.11
C LYS A 909 17.83 44.61 4.81
N GLU A 910 18.93 43.87 4.88
CA GLU A 910 19.45 43.16 3.70
C GLU A 910 18.50 42.04 3.26
N ILE A 911 17.89 41.30 4.21
CA ILE A 911 16.85 40.31 3.91
C ILE A 911 15.62 40.98 3.26
N SER A 912 15.10 42.09 3.81
CA SER A 912 13.95 42.79 3.23
C SER A 912 14.28 43.30 1.82
N SER A 913 15.46 43.86 1.62
CA SER A 913 15.93 44.35 0.32
C SER A 913 16.08 43.19 -0.69
N GLY A 914 16.61 42.04 -0.27
CA GLY A 914 16.70 40.82 -1.07
C GLY A 914 15.33 40.27 -1.49
N LEU A 915 14.35 40.25 -0.58
CA LEU A 915 12.96 39.88 -0.87
C LEU A 915 12.26 40.89 -1.80
N GLU A 916 12.62 42.17 -1.74
CA GLU A 916 12.14 43.15 -2.71
C GLU A 916 12.77 42.93 -4.10
N GLU A 917 14.10 42.89 -4.22
CA GLU A 917 14.77 42.85 -5.53
C GLU A 917 14.71 41.49 -6.24
N SER A 918 14.51 40.38 -5.53
CA SER A 918 14.36 39.04 -6.12
C SER A 918 13.05 38.83 -6.90
N ASN A 919 12.05 39.70 -6.71
CA ASN A 919 10.73 39.65 -7.35
C ASN A 919 9.89 38.37 -7.15
N VAL A 920 10.36 37.40 -6.38
CA VAL A 920 9.56 36.25 -5.94
C VAL A 920 8.32 36.70 -5.17
N ASN A 921 7.28 35.87 -5.14
CA ASN A 921 6.29 35.98 -4.06
C ASN A 921 6.95 35.48 -2.76
N PHE A 922 6.52 35.95 -1.59
CA PHE A 922 7.07 35.47 -0.31
C PHE A 922 6.09 35.59 0.86
N LEU A 923 6.29 34.74 1.88
CA LEU A 923 5.70 34.88 3.21
C LEU A 923 6.84 34.89 4.23
N TRP A 924 7.05 36.02 4.89
CA TRP A 924 8.14 36.21 5.83
C TRP A 924 7.59 36.38 7.25
N VAL A 925 7.96 35.47 8.15
CA VAL A 925 7.59 35.55 9.57
C VAL A 925 8.68 36.31 10.33
N ILE A 926 8.31 37.42 10.98
CA ILE A 926 9.25 38.26 11.76
C ILE A 926 8.74 38.53 13.18
N ARG A 927 9.69 38.75 14.10
CA ARG A 927 9.41 39.06 15.51
C ARG A 927 9.39 40.57 15.80
N ASN A 928 9.93 41.41 14.92
CA ASN A 928 10.20 42.82 15.19
C ASN A 928 9.14 43.80 14.62
N LYS A 929 9.03 44.99 15.22
CA LYS A 929 7.95 45.96 14.95
C LYS A 929 8.38 47.04 13.96
N GLU A 930 7.81 46.95 12.75
CA GLU A 930 7.64 47.95 11.68
C GLU A 930 8.83 48.83 11.22
N SER A 931 9.58 49.50 12.11
CA SER A 931 10.46 50.63 11.77
C SER A 931 11.74 50.32 10.98
N GLU A 932 12.08 49.05 10.77
CA GLU A 932 13.39 48.63 10.24
C GLU A 932 13.35 48.07 8.81
N LEU A 933 12.17 47.74 8.27
CA LEU A 933 12.02 47.21 6.90
C LEU A 933 12.14 48.30 5.81
N GLY A 934 12.19 49.57 6.21
CA GLY A 934 12.25 50.73 5.33
C GLY A 934 10.87 51.22 4.86
N ASP A 935 10.72 52.54 4.78
CA ASP A 935 9.45 53.23 4.51
C ASP A 935 8.69 52.61 3.33
N GLY A 936 7.48 52.12 3.58
CA GLY A 936 6.57 51.59 2.56
C GLY A 936 6.96 50.26 1.91
N PHE A 937 7.87 49.47 2.49
CA PHE A 937 8.24 48.13 1.99
C PHE A 937 7.00 47.26 1.68
N GLU A 938 6.10 47.09 2.65
CA GLU A 938 4.89 46.27 2.48
C GLU A 938 3.99 46.76 1.35
N GLU A 939 3.84 48.08 1.20
CA GLU A 939 3.01 48.68 0.16
C GLU A 939 3.62 48.53 -1.25
N ARG A 940 4.95 48.33 -1.36
CA ARG A 940 5.64 47.96 -2.61
C ARG A 940 5.56 46.48 -2.93
N VAL A 941 5.43 45.60 -1.94
CA VAL A 941 5.42 44.13 -2.15
C VAL A 941 4.04 43.49 -2.06
N LYS A 942 3.01 44.16 -1.52
CA LYS A 942 1.67 43.63 -1.17
C LYS A 942 1.02 42.61 -2.13
N ASP A 943 1.22 42.78 -3.44
CA ASP A 943 0.64 41.89 -4.46
C ASP A 943 1.38 40.53 -4.58
N ARG A 944 2.57 40.42 -3.97
CA ARG A 944 3.45 39.24 -3.98
C ARG A 944 4.11 38.89 -2.63
N GLY A 945 4.20 39.80 -1.66
CA GLY A 945 4.81 39.56 -0.35
C GLY A 945 3.82 39.77 0.79
N ILE A 946 3.78 38.84 1.74
CA ILE A 946 3.18 39.03 3.06
C ILE A 946 4.26 38.96 4.14
N VAL A 947 4.21 39.91 5.07
CA VAL A 947 4.96 39.85 6.33
C VAL A 947 3.98 39.45 7.44
N VAL A 948 4.30 38.39 8.18
CA VAL A 948 3.51 37.94 9.33
C VAL A 948 4.25 38.35 10.62
N ARG A 949 3.56 39.11 11.47
CA ARG A 949 4.01 39.54 12.80
C ARG A 949 3.10 38.92 13.84
N GLU A 950 3.58 37.93 14.58
CA GLU A 950 2.79 37.27 15.62
C GLU A 950 3.60 37.09 16.93
N GLU A 951 3.06 37.61 18.02
CA GLU A 951 3.48 37.27 19.39
C GLU A 951 2.75 35.99 19.82
N GLY A 952 3.03 34.86 19.14
CA GLY A 952 2.30 33.60 19.30
C GLY A 952 3.06 32.36 18.79
N PRO A 953 2.60 31.14 19.12
CA PRO A 953 3.30 29.92 18.77
C PRO A 953 3.18 29.60 17.27
N MET A 954 4.33 29.35 16.63
CA MET A 954 4.48 29.10 15.19
C MET A 954 3.64 27.92 14.66
N THR A 955 3.06 27.11 15.55
CA THR A 955 2.16 25.98 15.26
C THR A 955 0.98 26.34 14.36
N GLU A 956 0.39 27.53 14.40
CA GLU A 956 -0.78 27.78 13.55
C GLU A 956 -0.40 27.96 12.07
N ILE A 957 0.75 28.58 11.80
CA ILE A 957 1.35 28.68 10.44
C ILE A 957 1.84 27.32 9.92
N VAL A 958 2.15 26.42 10.85
CA VAL A 958 2.84 25.14 10.61
C VAL A 958 1.87 23.95 10.50
N TYR A 959 0.57 24.09 10.75
CA TYR A 959 -0.38 22.95 10.87
C TYR A 959 -1.57 22.99 9.93
N ASP A 960 -2.10 24.17 9.61
CA ASP A 960 -3.13 24.23 8.59
C ASP A 960 -2.53 23.96 7.20
N ARG A 961 -3.32 23.32 6.34
CA ARG A 961 -2.79 22.37 5.34
C ARG A 961 -1.86 22.99 4.30
N CYS A 962 -0.96 22.16 3.78
CA CYS A 962 0.01 22.45 2.73
C CYS A 962 -0.58 23.34 1.62
N HIS A 963 -0.02 24.55 1.46
CA HIS A 963 -0.19 25.33 0.24
C HIS A 963 0.92 24.96 -0.75
N PRO A 964 0.62 24.31 -1.89
CA PRO A 964 1.62 23.89 -2.87
C PRO A 964 2.38 25.04 -3.52
N GLY A 965 1.91 26.28 -3.35
CA GLY A 965 2.62 27.48 -3.76
C GLY A 965 3.83 27.86 -2.88
N PHE A 966 4.43 26.98 -2.09
CA PHE A 966 5.57 27.32 -1.21
C PHE A 966 6.93 26.79 -1.70
N THR A 967 7.99 27.57 -1.43
CA THR A 967 9.42 27.21 -1.54
C THR A 967 10.18 27.80 -0.34
N TYR A 968 11.37 27.29 0.03
CA TYR A 968 12.11 27.74 1.22
C TYR A 968 13.57 28.06 0.87
N GLY A 969 14.11 29.20 1.33
CA GLY A 969 15.43 29.65 0.85
C GLY A 969 16.27 30.62 1.70
N ILE A 970 15.89 30.98 2.93
CA ILE A 970 16.82 31.62 3.89
C ILE A 970 16.58 31.09 5.30
N ARG A 971 17.61 30.49 5.91
CA ARG A 971 17.68 30.06 7.31
C ARG A 971 19.13 30.20 7.80
N ASP A 972 19.31 30.33 9.11
CA ASP A 972 20.60 30.54 9.76
C ASP A 972 21.36 29.22 10.04
N GLN A 973 22.66 29.30 10.32
CA GLN A 973 23.56 28.13 10.49
C GLN A 973 23.26 27.31 11.77
N HIS A 974 22.53 27.87 12.73
CA HIS A 974 22.08 27.16 13.93
C HIS A 974 20.89 26.21 13.63
N ILE A 975 21.19 25.08 12.99
CA ILE A 975 20.21 24.02 12.69
C ILE A 975 19.84 23.27 13.99
N ASP A 976 18.82 23.76 14.71
CA ASP A 976 18.11 22.97 15.71
C ASP A 976 17.48 21.73 15.05
N TRP A 977 17.66 20.55 15.63
CA TRP A 977 17.12 19.29 15.12
C TRP A 977 15.58 19.21 15.21
N MET A 978 14.93 20.01 16.07
CA MET A 978 13.48 20.23 15.96
C MET A 978 13.13 20.94 14.64
N VAL A 979 13.83 22.03 14.31
CA VAL A 979 13.63 22.78 13.07
C VAL A 979 14.04 21.95 11.85
N PHE A 980 15.06 21.09 11.95
CA PHE A 980 15.38 20.10 10.92
C PHE A 980 14.19 19.18 10.64
N TRP A 981 13.55 18.60 11.67
CA TRP A 981 12.33 17.82 11.44
C TRP A 981 11.17 18.64 10.89
N GLU A 982 11.08 19.93 11.18
CA GLU A 982 10.05 20.84 10.62
C GLU A 982 10.35 21.30 9.18
N THR A 983 11.60 21.16 8.73
CA THR A 983 12.13 21.71 7.46
C THR A 983 12.50 20.65 6.45
N ARG A 984 13.21 19.58 6.88
CA ARG A 984 13.33 18.28 6.19
C ARG A 984 12.04 17.44 6.38
N SER A 985 10.93 18.16 6.36
CA SER A 985 9.61 17.66 6.06
C SER A 985 8.77 18.75 5.39
N ARG A 986 9.35 19.76 4.73
CA ARG A 986 8.62 20.76 3.90
C ARG A 986 9.30 21.26 2.60
N GLN A 987 10.47 20.80 2.18
CA GLN A 987 11.18 21.44 1.06
C GLN A 987 10.82 20.94 -0.35
N THR A 988 10.63 21.93 -1.24
CA THR A 988 10.42 21.90 -2.69
C THR A 988 11.60 22.60 -3.36
N GLU A 989 12.19 22.00 -4.40
CA GLU A 989 13.11 22.70 -5.30
C GLU A 989 12.39 23.22 -6.56
N TYR A 990 12.97 24.24 -7.20
CA TYR A 990 12.35 25.01 -8.28
C TYR A 990 12.46 24.32 -9.65
N GLY A 991 11.39 24.41 -10.45
CA GLY A 991 11.37 24.07 -11.87
C GLY A 991 12.03 25.11 -12.78
N ASP A 992 12.38 24.68 -14.00
CA ASP A 992 13.26 25.37 -14.95
C ASP A 992 12.75 26.70 -15.54
N GLY A 993 13.70 27.49 -16.08
CA GLY A 993 13.35 28.74 -16.77
C GLY A 993 14.43 29.51 -17.53
N LEU A 994 15.70 29.06 -17.67
CA LEU A 994 16.73 29.90 -18.33
C LEU A 994 17.85 29.18 -19.12
N SER A 995 17.41 28.45 -20.16
CA SER A 995 18.13 28.05 -21.38
C SER A 995 19.40 27.20 -21.30
N GLU A 996 19.38 26.09 -22.05
CA GLU A 996 20.57 25.46 -22.60
C GLU A 996 21.43 26.52 -23.32
N SER A 997 22.61 26.83 -22.76
CA SER A 997 23.74 27.41 -23.48
C SER A 997 24.89 27.70 -22.51
N LEU A 998 25.83 26.75 -22.41
CA LEU A 998 27.29 26.95 -22.35
C LEU A 998 28.00 25.61 -22.01
N ILE A 999 28.98 25.21 -22.85
CA ILE A 999 30.11 24.31 -22.53
C ILE A 999 29.70 22.87 -22.11
N SER A 1000 29.86 21.79 -22.90
CA SER A 1000 30.84 21.39 -23.92
C SER A 1000 32.27 21.06 -23.42
N LYS A 1001 32.49 19.77 -23.08
CA LYS A 1001 33.79 19.07 -22.95
C LYS A 1001 34.80 19.55 -21.88
N SER A 1002 34.99 18.68 -20.87
CA SER A 1002 36.27 18.31 -20.21
C SER A 1002 37.24 19.40 -19.70
N SER A 1003 37.52 19.41 -18.38
CA SER A 1003 38.82 18.95 -17.84
C SER A 1003 39.05 19.21 -16.32
N LEU A 1004 39.84 18.31 -15.72
CA LEU A 1004 40.75 18.51 -14.57
C LEU A 1004 40.22 18.76 -13.13
N GLN A 1005 41.12 18.47 -12.19
CA GLN A 1005 40.98 18.58 -10.72
C GLN A 1005 41.47 19.95 -10.23
N LYS A 1006 40.82 20.55 -9.21
CA LYS A 1006 41.42 21.13 -7.97
C LYS A 1006 40.38 21.88 -7.08
N PRO A 1007 40.70 22.23 -5.82
CA PRO A 1007 39.69 22.68 -4.84
C PRO A 1007 39.27 24.15 -5.00
N PHE A 1008 38.20 24.52 -4.26
CA PHE A 1008 37.62 25.85 -4.18
C PHE A 1008 38.66 26.97 -3.98
N LEU A 1009 38.61 27.98 -4.87
CA LEU A 1009 38.83 29.38 -4.51
C LEU A 1009 38.25 30.31 -5.61
N SER A 1010 37.53 31.34 -5.17
CA SER A 1010 36.99 32.47 -5.96
C SER A 1010 35.80 32.23 -6.92
N LYS A 1011 34.75 33.04 -6.70
CA LYS A 1011 33.77 33.63 -7.65
C LYS A 1011 33.25 32.81 -8.85
N GLY A 1012 31.95 32.51 -8.80
CA GLY A 1012 31.15 32.06 -9.95
C GLY A 1012 30.57 30.66 -9.74
N SER A 1013 29.29 30.37 -9.98
CA SER A 1013 28.23 31.23 -10.53
C SER A 1013 26.87 30.92 -9.91
N ILE A 1014 26.26 31.93 -9.28
CA ILE A 1014 24.81 32.16 -9.39
C ILE A 1014 24.65 33.15 -10.54
N ASP A 1015 24.41 32.62 -11.74
CA ASP A 1015 23.94 33.32 -12.93
C ASP A 1015 23.46 32.23 -13.91
N LYS A 1016 22.27 32.31 -14.50
CA LYS A 1016 21.54 33.51 -14.96
C LYS A 1016 20.25 33.71 -14.16
N GLY A 1017 20.05 34.89 -13.57
CA GLY A 1017 18.75 35.25 -12.99
C GLY A 1017 18.74 36.50 -12.10
N ILE A 1018 19.66 36.59 -11.13
CA ILE A 1018 19.63 37.62 -10.06
C ILE A 1018 20.92 38.47 -9.98
N GLN A 1019 21.56 38.76 -11.13
CA GLN A 1019 22.57 39.85 -11.25
C GLN A 1019 22.13 40.97 -12.22
N GLY A 1020 20.86 41.37 -12.13
CA GLY A 1020 20.38 42.59 -12.81
C GLY A 1020 20.73 43.90 -12.06
N LYS A 1021 20.87 43.87 -10.74
CA LYS A 1021 21.00 45.09 -9.89
C LYS A 1021 21.96 45.00 -8.70
N TRP A 1022 22.15 43.82 -8.10
CA TRP A 1022 22.89 43.66 -6.83
C TRP A 1022 24.39 44.00 -6.85
N GLN A 1023 25.02 44.19 -8.01
CA GLN A 1023 26.40 44.71 -8.10
C GLN A 1023 26.51 46.06 -8.83
N ARG A 1024 25.62 47.03 -8.53
CA ARG A 1024 25.87 48.45 -8.86
C ARG A 1024 25.77 49.48 -7.71
N LYS A 1025 25.88 49.02 -6.46
CA LYS A 1025 26.43 49.83 -5.36
C LYS A 1025 27.59 49.11 -4.67
N GLY A 1026 28.77 49.21 -5.28
CA GLY A 1026 30.01 48.93 -4.57
C GLY A 1026 30.23 49.97 -3.47
N ILE A 1027 30.03 49.56 -2.22
CA ILE A 1027 31.04 49.83 -1.19
C ILE A 1027 32.20 48.90 -1.60
N ASN A 1028 33.20 49.36 -2.36
CA ASN A 1028 33.95 50.61 -2.17
C ASN A 1028 34.01 51.55 -3.40
N TRP A 1029 34.02 52.86 -3.10
CA TRP A 1029 34.63 53.99 -3.85
C TRP A 1029 34.86 53.89 -5.39
N SER A 1030 33.83 54.23 -6.20
CA SER A 1030 33.86 55.07 -7.46
C SER A 1030 33.59 54.52 -8.93
N ARG A 1031 32.69 55.23 -9.67
CA ARG A 1031 32.49 55.49 -11.16
C ARG A 1031 32.08 54.44 -12.28
N LYS A 1032 30.78 54.51 -12.76
CA LYS A 1032 30.20 54.41 -14.19
C LYS A 1032 30.17 53.04 -14.99
N GLU A 1033 29.53 52.76 -16.18
CA GLU A 1033 28.27 53.07 -17.00
C GLU A 1033 28.05 51.91 -18.09
N LYS A 1034 27.31 51.78 -19.25
CA LYS A 1034 26.18 52.36 -20.09
C LYS A 1034 25.70 51.35 -21.24
N LEU A 1035 24.50 51.49 -21.88
CA LEU A 1035 23.94 50.90 -23.19
C LEU A 1035 23.58 49.37 -23.30
N GLY A 1036 22.79 48.79 -24.27
CA GLY A 1036 21.70 49.27 -25.21
C GLY A 1036 21.34 48.43 -26.52
N LEU A 1037 20.03 48.28 -26.92
CA LEU A 1037 19.39 47.86 -28.25
C LEU A 1037 19.42 46.34 -28.71
N HIS A 1038 18.70 45.72 -29.71
CA HIS A 1038 17.32 45.61 -30.37
C HIS A 1038 17.31 44.35 -31.35
N GLY A 1039 16.26 43.75 -32.03
CA GLY A 1039 14.76 43.81 -32.07
C GLY A 1039 14.03 43.11 -33.30
N GLU A 1040 12.79 42.56 -33.14
CA GLU A 1040 11.58 42.34 -34.08
C GLU A 1040 11.65 41.47 -35.43
N GLU A 1041 10.68 40.77 -36.12
CA GLU A 1041 9.30 40.10 -36.00
C GLU A 1041 9.21 38.82 -36.98
N SER A 1042 8.21 38.19 -37.71
CA SER A 1042 6.78 38.36 -38.24
C SER A 1042 6.04 37.02 -38.71
N ARG A 1043 4.97 37.01 -39.59
CA ARG A 1043 4.00 35.85 -39.91
C ARG A 1043 3.17 35.85 -41.29
N LYS A 1044 2.58 34.70 -41.79
CA LYS A 1044 1.16 34.43 -42.40
C LYS A 1044 0.84 33.62 -43.77
N SER A 1045 -0.08 32.58 -43.75
CA SER A 1045 -1.22 32.04 -44.69
C SER A 1045 -1.18 31.76 -46.27
N CYS A 1046 -2.12 31.07 -47.05
CA CYS A 1046 -3.03 29.82 -46.99
C CYS A 1046 -4.07 29.56 -48.22
N GLY A 1047 -4.35 28.30 -48.73
CA GLY A 1047 -5.62 27.75 -49.44
C GLY A 1047 -5.74 27.57 -51.03
N LYS A 1048 -6.71 26.90 -51.77
CA LYS A 1048 -7.65 25.68 -51.70
C LYS A 1048 -8.57 25.37 -53.00
N ARG A 1049 -9.12 24.12 -53.29
CA ARG A 1049 -10.17 23.57 -54.31
C ARG A 1049 -9.70 22.73 -55.57
N LYS A 1050 -10.39 21.89 -56.43
CA LYS A 1050 -11.68 21.05 -56.63
C LYS A 1050 -11.41 19.89 -57.69
N ILE A 1051 -12.38 18.98 -58.07
CA ILE A 1051 -12.22 17.71 -58.88
C ILE A 1051 -13.47 17.18 -59.69
N ASP A 1052 -13.32 16.25 -60.68
CA ASP A 1052 -14.35 15.38 -61.35
C ASP A 1052 -13.89 13.88 -61.53
N MET A 1053 -14.72 12.90 -61.98
CA MET A 1053 -14.51 11.43 -61.73
C MET A 1053 -15.04 10.38 -62.78
N VAL A 1054 -14.42 9.19 -62.97
CA VAL A 1054 -14.87 8.03 -63.85
C VAL A 1054 -14.40 6.62 -63.36
N ALA A 1055 -15.15 5.52 -63.63
CA ALA A 1055 -14.85 4.12 -63.20
C ALA A 1055 -14.88 3.02 -64.31
N LYS A 1056 -14.28 1.83 -64.06
CA LYS A 1056 -14.41 0.58 -64.87
C LYS A 1056 -14.28 -0.71 -64.03
N SER A 1057 -14.87 -1.83 -64.50
CA SER A 1057 -15.03 -3.09 -63.74
C SER A 1057 -14.59 -4.37 -64.48
N GLY A 1058 -14.22 -5.43 -63.75
CA GLY A 1058 -14.05 -6.79 -64.28
C GLY A 1058 -14.27 -7.87 -63.21
N ILE A 1059 -15.06 -8.91 -63.52
CA ILE A 1059 -15.48 -9.96 -62.56
C ILE A 1059 -15.41 -11.34 -63.23
N SER A 1060 -14.97 -12.37 -62.50
CA SER A 1060 -15.18 -13.79 -62.85
C SER A 1060 -16.08 -14.49 -61.82
N ARG A 1061 -16.93 -15.42 -62.29
CA ARG A 1061 -17.97 -16.08 -61.46
C ARG A 1061 -17.38 -17.23 -60.65
N GLY A 1062 -17.69 -17.33 -59.34
CA GLY A 1062 -17.35 -18.56 -58.60
C GLY A 1062 -17.47 -18.60 -57.06
N LYS A 1063 -17.91 -17.54 -56.35
CA LYS A 1063 -18.10 -17.55 -54.88
C LYS A 1063 -19.16 -16.52 -54.45
N LYS A 1064 -19.82 -16.74 -53.30
CA LYS A 1064 -20.69 -15.71 -52.67
C LYS A 1064 -19.81 -14.52 -52.25
N MET A 1065 -20.20 -13.32 -52.68
CA MET A 1065 -19.49 -12.07 -52.41
C MET A 1065 -20.12 -11.39 -51.18
N ARG A 1066 -19.29 -10.91 -50.23
CA ARG A 1066 -19.73 -10.22 -48.99
C ARG A 1066 -19.36 -8.73 -48.93
N SER A 1067 -18.64 -8.23 -49.93
CA SER A 1067 -18.20 -6.83 -50.04
C SER A 1067 -17.92 -6.50 -51.51
N LEU A 1068 -18.26 -5.30 -51.96
CA LEU A 1068 -17.95 -4.81 -53.30
C LEU A 1068 -17.13 -3.52 -53.20
N SER A 1069 -15.81 -3.65 -53.37
CA SER A 1069 -14.90 -2.50 -53.38
C SER A 1069 -14.90 -1.84 -54.76
N ILE A 1070 -15.29 -0.57 -54.84
CA ILE A 1070 -15.19 0.24 -56.07
C ILE A 1070 -14.20 1.37 -55.81
N SER A 1071 -12.97 1.21 -56.30
CA SER A 1071 -12.04 2.34 -56.41
C SER A 1071 -12.45 3.24 -57.57
N ILE A 1072 -12.41 4.55 -57.37
CA ILE A 1072 -12.65 5.54 -58.42
C ILE A 1072 -11.61 6.66 -58.30
N ASP A 1073 -10.99 7.03 -59.42
CA ASP A 1073 -9.91 8.01 -59.46
C ASP A 1073 -10.46 9.45 -59.53
N LEU A 1074 -10.00 10.32 -58.62
CA LEU A 1074 -10.31 11.75 -58.53
C LEU A 1074 -9.01 12.58 -58.68
N GLU A 1075 -8.89 13.41 -59.72
CA GLU A 1075 -7.73 14.31 -59.91
C GLU A 1075 -7.88 15.65 -59.17
N VAL A 1076 -7.36 15.76 -57.93
CA VAL A 1076 -7.15 17.07 -57.29
C VAL A 1076 -5.98 17.79 -57.96
N GLY A 1077 -6.18 19.07 -58.29
CA GLY A 1077 -5.20 19.85 -59.07
C GLY A 1077 -3.81 19.99 -58.43
N ASN A 1078 -2.79 19.75 -59.25
CA ASN A 1078 -1.38 20.17 -59.08
C ASN A 1078 -0.55 19.64 -57.89
N SER A 1079 -1.07 18.86 -56.94
CA SER A 1079 -0.21 18.16 -55.96
C SER A 1079 0.31 16.80 -56.45
N GLY A 1080 -0.41 16.14 -57.37
CA GLY A 1080 -0.01 14.86 -57.95
C GLY A 1080 -0.20 13.63 -57.05
N GLU A 1081 -0.78 13.79 -55.87
CA GLU A 1081 -1.09 12.68 -54.95
C GLU A 1081 -2.39 11.98 -55.34
N LYS A 1082 -2.35 10.65 -55.46
CA LYS A 1082 -3.53 9.81 -55.71
C LYS A 1082 -4.17 9.36 -54.40
N VAL A 1083 -5.44 9.68 -54.20
CA VAL A 1083 -6.26 9.08 -53.13
C VAL A 1083 -6.72 7.70 -53.60
N ASN A 1084 -6.19 6.64 -53.00
CA ASN A 1084 -6.60 5.27 -53.31
C ASN A 1084 -7.75 4.80 -52.38
N THR A 1085 -8.76 4.19 -53.00
CA THR A 1085 -9.80 3.35 -52.39
C THR A 1085 -10.90 4.07 -51.57
N VAL A 1086 -12.13 3.97 -52.07
CA VAL A 1086 -13.38 4.11 -51.30
C VAL A 1086 -13.90 2.70 -50.98
N LEU A 1087 -14.45 2.49 -49.78
CA LEU A 1087 -15.02 1.21 -49.34
C LEU A 1087 -16.52 1.34 -49.09
N ILE A 1088 -17.33 0.68 -49.92
CA ILE A 1088 -18.78 0.60 -49.74
C ILE A 1088 -19.12 -0.71 -49.01
N ASN A 1089 -19.47 -0.59 -47.73
CA ASN A 1089 -19.82 -1.73 -46.86
C ASN A 1089 -21.33 -2.00 -46.87
N ASN A 1090 -21.77 -2.98 -47.67
CA ASN A 1090 -23.14 -3.49 -47.56
C ASN A 1090 -23.30 -4.35 -46.29
N GLN A 1091 -24.08 -3.87 -45.31
CA GLN A 1091 -24.71 -4.74 -44.32
C GLN A 1091 -26.18 -4.98 -44.70
N GLU A 1092 -26.57 -6.25 -44.75
CA GLU A 1092 -27.93 -6.66 -45.09
C GLU A 1092 -28.77 -6.73 -43.80
N VAL A 1093 -29.55 -5.67 -43.55
CA VAL A 1093 -30.58 -5.61 -42.49
C VAL A 1093 -31.95 -5.44 -43.16
N ASN A 1094 -33.00 -6.00 -42.55
CA ASN A 1094 -34.32 -6.16 -43.17
C ASN A 1094 -35.08 -4.84 -43.40
N GLY A 1095 -34.75 -4.12 -44.48
CA GLY A 1095 -35.56 -3.02 -45.01
C GLY A 1095 -34.76 -1.77 -45.37
N ILE A 1096 -34.45 -1.63 -46.66
CA ILE A 1096 -34.05 -0.41 -47.40
C ILE A 1096 -33.56 0.77 -46.54
N ASP A 1097 -32.25 0.84 -46.33
CA ASP A 1097 -31.47 2.07 -46.51
C ASP A 1097 -30.00 1.69 -46.75
N TYR A 1098 -29.32 2.40 -47.66
CA TYR A 1098 -27.90 2.18 -47.97
C TYR A 1098 -27.06 3.31 -47.38
N VAL A 1099 -26.16 2.99 -46.45
CA VAL A 1099 -25.18 3.94 -45.91
C VAL A 1099 -23.93 3.91 -46.78
N VAL A 1100 -23.61 5.03 -47.42
CA VAL A 1100 -22.33 5.25 -48.12
C VAL A 1100 -21.43 6.05 -47.18
N GLU A 1101 -20.36 5.43 -46.69
CA GLU A 1101 -19.46 6.00 -45.68
C GLU A 1101 -18.12 6.39 -46.34
N VAL A 1102 -17.82 7.69 -46.44
CA VAL A 1102 -16.67 8.19 -47.23
C VAL A 1102 -15.49 8.53 -46.32
N THR A 1103 -14.67 7.53 -46.00
CA THR A 1103 -13.46 7.71 -45.17
C THR A 1103 -12.26 8.24 -45.98
N SER A 1104 -11.70 9.38 -45.56
CA SER A 1104 -10.44 9.92 -46.11
C SER A 1104 -9.64 10.66 -45.04
N ASN A 1105 -8.33 10.40 -44.98
CA ASN A 1105 -7.43 10.99 -43.99
C ASN A 1105 -7.00 12.44 -44.32
N PHE A 1106 -7.39 12.98 -45.47
CA PHE A 1106 -6.85 14.24 -46.03
C PHE A 1106 -7.90 15.28 -46.44
N VAL A 1107 -9.17 15.08 -46.08
CA VAL A 1107 -10.30 15.97 -46.42
C VAL A 1107 -11.02 16.40 -45.15
N SER A 1108 -11.48 17.66 -45.07
CA SER A 1108 -12.13 18.14 -43.85
C SER A 1108 -13.55 17.57 -43.68
N PRO A 1109 -14.07 17.39 -42.44
CA PRO A 1109 -15.40 16.82 -42.22
C PRO A 1109 -16.54 17.57 -42.94
N ALA A 1110 -16.43 18.89 -43.10
CA ALA A 1110 -17.40 19.70 -43.83
C ALA A 1110 -17.40 19.46 -45.35
N GLU A 1111 -16.33 18.90 -45.91
CA GLU A 1111 -16.22 18.53 -47.32
C GLU A 1111 -16.63 17.06 -47.56
N ILE A 1112 -16.44 16.19 -46.57
CA ILE A 1112 -16.98 14.82 -46.59
C ILE A 1112 -18.52 14.88 -46.64
N VAL A 1113 -19.15 15.65 -45.75
CA VAL A 1113 -20.61 15.85 -45.73
C VAL A 1113 -21.14 16.46 -47.04
N ALA A 1114 -20.34 17.29 -47.73
CA ALA A 1114 -20.72 17.84 -49.04
C ALA A 1114 -20.65 16.78 -50.17
N LEU A 1115 -19.65 15.89 -50.13
CA LEU A 1115 -19.52 14.75 -51.06
C LEU A 1115 -20.63 13.71 -50.86
N GLU A 1116 -20.96 13.38 -49.61
CA GLU A 1116 -22.09 12.51 -49.26
C GLU A 1116 -23.43 13.11 -49.70
N ALA A 1117 -23.57 14.43 -49.67
CA ALA A 1117 -24.74 15.15 -50.18
C ALA A 1117 -24.82 15.18 -51.72
N GLU A 1118 -23.70 15.26 -52.46
CA GLU A 1118 -23.74 15.13 -53.94
C GLU A 1118 -23.98 13.68 -54.39
N LEU A 1119 -23.35 12.69 -53.74
CA LEU A 1119 -23.46 11.27 -54.09
C LEU A 1119 -24.86 10.68 -53.81
N SER A 1120 -25.63 11.24 -52.87
CA SER A 1120 -26.97 10.76 -52.52
C SER A 1120 -28.10 11.27 -53.43
N VAL A 1121 -27.77 12.12 -54.42
CA VAL A 1121 -28.75 12.72 -55.37
C VAL A 1121 -28.95 11.89 -56.64
N ASP A 1122 -27.93 11.24 -57.19
CA ASP A 1122 -28.07 10.42 -58.40
C ASP A 1122 -28.41 8.96 -58.09
N ARG A 1123 -29.71 8.67 -58.00
CA ARG A 1123 -30.27 7.35 -57.72
C ARG A 1123 -30.50 6.49 -58.99
N SER A 1124 -29.76 6.71 -60.07
CA SER A 1124 -30.08 6.14 -61.40
C SER A 1124 -29.08 5.14 -62.01
N LEU A 1125 -28.08 4.69 -61.24
CA LEU A 1125 -27.02 3.74 -61.65
C LEU A 1125 -27.11 2.38 -60.94
#